data_AF-A0A8X6FB24-F1
#
_entry.id   AF-A0A8X6FB24-F1
#
_cell.length_a   1.000
_cell.length_b   1.000
_cell.length_c   1.000
_cell.angle_alpha   90.00
_cell.angle_beta   90.00
_cell.angle_gamma   90.00
#
_symmetry.space_group_name_H-M   'P 1'
#
loop_
_entity.id
_entity.type
_entity.pdbx_description
1 polymer ?
#
loop_
_entity_poly.entity_id
_entity_poly.type
_entity_poly.pdbx_seq_one_letter_code
_entity_poly.pdbx_strand_id
1 'polypeptide(L)'
;MKPTYKVRYTEWPPWAMDIPVGNKTILYGVLKDVFEALSYSLNYQFEIHSQVDHQFGALQADGSYSGMLGALHKKEVDIAGPFVASEQRAAVAEFTNCLEFSKLGIITGIVSSDRNMFLYAKVFTWKVWLSLLMTIIGVALVAALIYNVSVNGWKHNQISLLSRYFWVFWSFLIGHDAGTTNHWALINIWNKESFRILLAAWLLGPVINSLFSFQGSITSTFAITKLRPVIADLEELSQKTNIIPVTTKGSAVQICFMTSPDHAHLWKRMENNSIIFSAETVAETMAKIEKGTHILIVDYIYALNIASDYVKRTGRCSVQVEELLFCQNFIALALRKGTEVTTMRRINTKLTYIIQAKLTDRWMNRVYTNYTHCTRQPSEESKPLSITDILGGFVIWGVGITVSILLLIVEIGENKRYRKLVKNESSLSATSIAPLAESGVIDPMMRPTYKVRYTEWPPWAMDTFAENVTVLDGVLRDVYAALSYSLNYNFIIKSQEDRQFGSLQADGSYSGMLGKLINKETDIAGPFVASEQRAAVVDFTNCLGFSNIGIITGVISSDRNVFLYANVFSWKVWFSLLLAIVGISLVAELIFNVSVGGWKHNQVSLLVNYFWFFWRYLVGRDGGSTNHWTLIYIWHRQSFRILLSAWLLGPVITALLCFQGSIVSTFAVTKLRPVIADLDELSEKTNIIPVTSKGSAVQICFKASESHSELWKRMENNSIAFKPEAVEETIQKVEKGTHVLLIDYVYALHLVSDYVKRTGRCSVQVEELNFCQSFIALAVQKSTSAKTVKKINSKLTYIIQAKLTDRWMNRVYTNYTHCTRQQPERSKPLNIKDILGGFVIWGIGIVVSSLVLMTEIFQSTRERNFKKRKNLPALKTTSKVLFSK
;
A
#
# COMPACT_ATOMS: atom_id res chain seq x y z
N MET A 1 50.81 -30.29 -7.91
CA MET A 1 49.46 -30.85 -7.68
C MET A 1 48.50 -29.71 -7.35
N LYS A 2 47.19 -29.87 -7.59
CA LYS A 2 46.19 -28.93 -7.05
C LYS A 2 46.03 -29.20 -5.54
N PRO A 3 45.85 -28.18 -4.67
CA PRO A 3 45.49 -28.42 -3.29
C PRO A 3 44.06 -28.96 -3.24
N THR A 4 43.87 -30.07 -2.50
CA THR A 4 42.59 -30.75 -2.36
C THR A 4 42.03 -30.51 -0.96
N TYR A 5 40.76 -30.12 -0.86
CA TYR A 5 40.07 -29.84 0.39
C TYR A 5 38.83 -30.72 0.53
N LYS A 6 38.64 -31.31 1.71
CA LYS A 6 37.47 -32.13 2.04
C LYS A 6 36.34 -31.25 2.54
N VAL A 7 35.13 -31.50 2.04
CA VAL A 7 33.93 -30.70 2.27
C VAL A 7 32.77 -31.58 2.75
N ARG A 8 32.16 -31.23 3.89
CA ARG A 8 30.83 -31.73 4.27
C ARG A 8 29.74 -30.72 3.93
N TYR A 9 28.60 -31.22 3.46
CA TYR A 9 27.34 -30.49 3.40
C TYR A 9 26.21 -31.33 4.02
N THR A 10 25.06 -30.72 4.31
CA THR A 10 23.81 -31.42 4.65
C THR A 10 22.70 -30.88 3.75
N GLU A 11 21.59 -31.61 3.66
CA GLU A 11 20.45 -31.19 2.84
C GLU A 11 19.84 -29.91 3.42
N TRP A 12 19.86 -28.84 2.63
CA TRP A 12 19.28 -27.54 2.94
C TRP A 12 18.86 -26.85 1.64
N PRO A 13 17.70 -27.19 1.04
CA PRO A 13 17.17 -26.50 -0.12
C PRO A 13 16.96 -24.99 0.15
N PRO A 14 17.23 -24.08 -0.83
CA PRO A 14 17.75 -24.31 -2.18
C PRO A 14 19.28 -24.41 -2.25
N TRP A 15 19.99 -24.28 -1.12
CA TRP A 15 21.44 -24.22 -1.07
C TRP A 15 22.12 -25.54 -1.41
N ALA A 16 21.67 -26.64 -0.81
CA ALA A 16 22.23 -27.97 -1.00
C ALA A 16 21.12 -29.02 -1.02
N MET A 17 21.14 -29.89 -2.03
CA MET A 17 20.16 -30.95 -2.27
C MET A 17 20.90 -32.20 -2.75
N ASP A 18 20.61 -33.37 -2.17
CA ASP A 18 21.13 -34.66 -2.67
C ASP A 18 20.25 -35.15 -3.83
N ILE A 19 20.79 -35.23 -5.05
CA ILE A 19 20.13 -35.92 -6.17
C ILE A 19 20.70 -37.35 -6.28
N PRO A 20 19.87 -38.41 -6.22
CA PRO A 20 20.32 -39.77 -6.45
C PRO A 20 20.58 -40.02 -7.94
N VAL A 21 21.81 -40.41 -8.28
CA VAL A 21 22.24 -40.75 -9.64
C VAL A 21 22.89 -42.13 -9.62
N GLY A 22 22.07 -43.16 -9.76
CA GLY A 22 22.45 -44.54 -9.45
C GLY A 22 22.79 -44.70 -7.96
N ASN A 23 23.81 -45.48 -7.65
CA ASN A 23 24.25 -45.75 -6.25
C ASN A 23 25.07 -44.59 -5.62
N LYS A 24 24.96 -43.35 -6.13
CA LYS A 24 25.66 -42.17 -5.59
C LYS A 24 24.69 -41.00 -5.49
N THR A 25 24.73 -40.27 -4.38
CA THR A 25 24.13 -38.93 -4.32
C THR A 25 25.12 -37.90 -4.89
N ILE A 26 24.59 -36.91 -5.60
CA ILE A 26 25.34 -35.79 -6.17
C ILE A 26 24.77 -34.50 -5.61
N LEU A 27 25.65 -33.60 -5.17
CA LEU A 27 25.27 -32.26 -4.70
C LEU A 27 24.63 -31.46 -5.85
N TYR A 28 23.45 -30.94 -5.58
CA TYR A 28 22.72 -29.96 -6.38
C TYR A 28 22.35 -28.73 -5.54
N GLY A 29 21.93 -27.64 -6.19
CA GLY A 29 21.66 -26.36 -5.54
C GLY A 29 22.87 -25.42 -5.49
N VAL A 30 22.66 -24.22 -4.94
CA VAL A 30 23.56 -23.05 -5.01
C VAL A 30 24.99 -23.35 -4.54
N LEU A 31 25.16 -24.21 -3.54
CA LEU A 31 26.47 -24.62 -3.02
C LEU A 31 27.33 -25.28 -4.10
N LYS A 32 26.71 -25.97 -5.06
CA LYS A 32 27.39 -26.59 -6.20
C LYS A 32 28.03 -25.51 -7.08
N ASP A 33 27.23 -24.56 -7.56
CA ASP A 33 27.71 -23.47 -8.43
C ASP A 33 28.81 -22.63 -7.70
N VAL A 34 28.70 -22.42 -6.38
CA VAL A 34 29.72 -21.76 -5.54
C VAL A 34 31.06 -22.53 -5.54
N PHE A 35 31.05 -23.85 -5.31
CA PHE A 35 32.30 -24.63 -5.31
C PHE A 35 32.88 -24.82 -6.72
N GLU A 36 32.06 -24.89 -7.77
CA GLU A 36 32.55 -24.87 -9.16
C GLU A 36 33.23 -23.53 -9.49
N ALA A 37 32.65 -22.40 -9.08
CA ALA A 37 33.24 -21.07 -9.26
C ALA A 37 34.55 -20.87 -8.45
N LEU A 38 34.61 -21.38 -7.22
CA LEU A 38 35.85 -21.37 -6.41
C LEU A 38 36.93 -22.30 -7.00
N SER A 39 36.53 -23.49 -7.47
CA SER A 39 37.43 -24.46 -8.12
C SER A 39 38.10 -23.85 -9.35
N TYR A 40 37.30 -23.22 -10.23
CA TYR A 40 37.79 -22.53 -11.42
C TYR A 40 38.67 -21.31 -11.07
N SER A 41 38.22 -20.44 -10.16
CA SER A 41 38.89 -19.15 -9.89
C SER A 41 40.11 -19.22 -8.96
N LEU A 42 40.31 -20.32 -8.23
CA LEU A 42 41.47 -20.55 -7.35
C LEU A 42 42.33 -21.76 -7.78
N ASN A 43 41.90 -22.53 -8.78
CA ASN A 43 42.53 -23.78 -9.23
C ASN A 43 42.67 -24.83 -8.11
N TYR A 44 41.67 -24.91 -7.24
CA TYR A 44 41.58 -25.85 -6.12
C TYR A 44 40.77 -27.11 -6.52
N GLN A 45 40.86 -28.17 -5.72
CA GLN A 45 40.03 -29.37 -5.87
C GLN A 45 39.23 -29.60 -4.58
N PHE A 46 37.95 -29.98 -4.70
CA PHE A 46 37.05 -30.18 -3.57
C PHE A 46 36.48 -31.60 -3.57
N GLU A 47 36.66 -32.33 -2.47
CA GLU A 47 36.05 -33.64 -2.22
C GLU A 47 34.78 -33.44 -1.40
N ILE A 48 33.63 -33.39 -2.07
CA ILE A 48 32.34 -32.98 -1.49
C ILE A 48 31.46 -34.19 -1.18
N HIS A 49 31.07 -34.35 0.09
CA HIS A 49 30.22 -35.44 0.57
C HIS A 49 29.10 -34.92 1.49
N SER A 50 27.90 -35.51 1.39
CA SER A 50 26.82 -35.24 2.35
C SER A 50 27.13 -35.81 3.74
N GLN A 51 26.43 -35.32 4.75
CA GLN A 51 26.66 -35.58 6.17
C GLN A 51 25.74 -36.69 6.69
N VAL A 52 26.33 -37.72 7.31
CA VAL A 52 25.65 -39.01 7.62
C VAL A 52 24.51 -38.88 8.64
N ASP A 53 24.62 -37.99 9.64
CA ASP A 53 23.57 -37.73 10.62
C ASP A 53 22.60 -36.61 10.18
N HIS A 54 22.76 -36.09 8.96
CA HIS A 54 22.01 -34.97 8.37
C HIS A 54 21.96 -33.67 9.22
N GLN A 55 22.77 -33.56 10.27
CA GLN A 55 22.76 -32.41 11.19
C GLN A 55 23.78 -31.34 10.79
N PHE A 56 23.40 -30.08 10.96
CA PHE A 56 24.34 -28.94 10.94
C PHE A 56 25.34 -29.03 12.11
N GLY A 57 24.83 -29.33 13.29
CA GLY A 57 25.61 -29.52 14.51
C GLY A 57 25.16 -28.62 15.66
N ALA A 58 24.99 -29.25 16.82
CA ALA A 58 24.70 -28.61 18.11
C ALA A 58 25.77 -29.02 19.14
N LEU A 59 25.94 -28.20 20.18
CA LEU A 59 26.78 -28.51 21.33
C LEU A 59 26.11 -29.61 22.18
N GLN A 60 26.84 -30.67 22.49
CA GLN A 60 26.40 -31.77 23.34
C GLN A 60 26.87 -31.58 24.79
N ALA A 61 26.28 -32.33 25.73
CA ALA A 61 26.56 -32.22 27.16
C ALA A 61 27.98 -32.68 27.56
N ASP A 62 28.66 -33.43 26.70
CA ASP A 62 30.08 -33.81 26.82
C ASP A 62 31.04 -32.70 26.34
N GLY A 63 30.52 -31.59 25.82
CA GLY A 63 31.29 -30.50 25.22
C GLY A 63 31.67 -30.72 23.75
N SER A 64 31.27 -31.85 23.14
CA SER A 64 31.48 -32.12 21.72
C SER A 64 30.39 -31.49 20.84
N TYR A 65 30.54 -31.60 19.53
CA TYR A 65 29.56 -31.12 18.56
C TYR A 65 29.09 -32.27 17.66
N SER A 66 27.78 -32.31 17.37
CA SER A 66 27.20 -33.21 16.36
C SER A 66 27.36 -32.67 14.93
N GLY A 67 26.92 -33.43 13.92
CA GLY A 67 26.75 -32.91 12.57
C GLY A 67 28.03 -32.57 11.82
N MET A 68 27.84 -31.80 10.75
CA MET A 68 28.92 -31.20 9.95
C MET A 68 29.93 -30.44 10.81
N LEU A 69 29.45 -29.71 11.81
CA LEU A 69 30.31 -28.94 12.72
C LEU A 69 31.14 -29.86 13.62
N GLY A 70 30.59 -31.00 14.03
CA GLY A 70 31.30 -32.08 14.69
C GLY A 70 32.44 -32.65 13.85
N ALA A 71 32.18 -32.97 12.57
CA ALA A 71 33.21 -33.43 11.64
C ALA A 71 34.33 -32.38 11.45
N LEU A 72 33.96 -31.10 11.35
CA LEU A 72 34.91 -29.99 11.24
C LEU A 72 35.74 -29.81 12.54
N HIS A 73 35.11 -29.97 13.71
CA HIS A 73 35.77 -29.88 15.03
C HIS A 73 36.72 -31.06 15.28
N LYS A 74 36.32 -32.28 14.89
CA LYS A 74 37.14 -33.50 14.89
C LYS A 74 38.26 -33.50 13.83
N LYS A 75 38.29 -32.48 12.97
CA LYS A 75 39.23 -32.30 11.84
C LYS A 75 39.12 -33.34 10.72
N GLU A 76 37.98 -34.03 10.62
CA GLU A 76 37.69 -35.01 9.55
C GLU A 76 37.61 -34.34 8.17
N VAL A 77 37.27 -33.04 8.14
CA VAL A 77 37.20 -32.20 6.94
C VAL A 77 37.87 -30.85 7.13
N ASP A 78 38.11 -30.15 6.01
CA ASP A 78 38.75 -28.84 5.95
C ASP A 78 37.73 -27.69 5.90
N ILE A 79 36.61 -27.93 5.20
CA ILE A 79 35.50 -27.00 5.01
C ILE A 79 34.19 -27.75 5.31
N ALA A 80 33.18 -27.05 5.82
CA ALA A 80 31.81 -27.53 5.82
C ALA A 80 30.83 -26.37 5.57
N GLY A 81 29.69 -26.65 4.94
CA GLY A 81 28.72 -25.61 4.62
C GLY A 81 27.56 -26.07 3.72
N PRO A 82 26.56 -25.19 3.49
CA PRO A 82 26.50 -23.83 4.01
C PRO A 82 26.06 -23.82 5.47
N PHE A 83 26.47 -22.79 6.21
CA PHE A 83 26.08 -22.59 7.59
C PHE A 83 25.53 -21.19 7.80
N VAL A 84 24.44 -21.09 8.55
CA VAL A 84 24.27 -19.91 9.40
C VAL A 84 25.40 -19.87 10.42
N ALA A 85 26.20 -18.80 10.38
CA ALA A 85 27.18 -18.50 11.40
C ALA A 85 26.48 -18.19 12.74
N SER A 86 27.06 -18.64 13.85
CA SER A 86 26.69 -18.19 15.21
C SER A 86 27.95 -17.97 16.06
N GLU A 87 27.90 -17.15 17.11
CA GLU A 87 29.06 -17.00 18.02
C GLU A 87 29.51 -18.35 18.60
N GLN A 88 28.57 -19.20 19.02
CA GLN A 88 28.86 -20.55 19.52
C GLN A 88 29.62 -21.39 18.47
N ARG A 89 29.20 -21.33 17.19
CA ARG A 89 29.89 -22.04 16.11
C ARG A 89 31.26 -21.40 15.77
N ALA A 90 31.39 -20.08 15.88
CA ALA A 90 32.65 -19.36 15.68
C ALA A 90 33.70 -19.65 16.78
N ALA A 91 33.29 -20.22 17.91
CA ALA A 91 34.21 -20.75 18.92
C ALA A 91 35.01 -21.96 18.40
N VAL A 92 34.47 -22.75 17.45
CA VAL A 92 35.10 -23.98 16.92
C VAL A 92 35.45 -23.94 15.42
N ALA A 93 34.92 -22.98 14.65
CA ALA A 93 35.16 -22.82 13.21
C ALA A 93 35.57 -21.39 12.82
N GLU A 94 36.03 -21.20 11.58
CA GLU A 94 36.33 -19.90 10.97
C GLU A 94 35.39 -19.64 9.78
N PHE A 95 34.54 -18.61 9.86
CA PHE A 95 33.57 -18.31 8.80
C PHE A 95 34.14 -17.42 7.71
N THR A 96 33.79 -17.71 6.45
CA THR A 96 34.06 -16.84 5.30
C THR A 96 33.30 -15.52 5.38
N ASN A 97 33.55 -14.65 4.41
CA ASN A 97 32.60 -13.61 4.02
C ASN A 97 31.19 -14.22 3.84
N CYS A 98 30.17 -13.44 4.21
CA CYS A 98 28.76 -13.73 3.99
C CYS A 98 28.48 -14.04 2.52
N LEU A 99 27.92 -15.22 2.23
CA LEU A 99 27.37 -15.58 0.91
C LEU A 99 26.01 -14.91 0.67
N GLU A 100 25.18 -14.84 1.71
CA GLU A 100 23.83 -14.29 1.70
C GLU A 100 23.37 -13.93 3.12
N PHE A 101 22.47 -12.95 3.29
CA PHE A 101 21.71 -12.82 4.54
C PHE A 101 20.35 -13.47 4.44
N SER A 102 20.09 -14.42 5.32
CA SER A 102 18.75 -14.94 5.52
C SER A 102 18.02 -14.21 6.66
N LYS A 103 16.76 -13.90 6.41
CA LYS A 103 15.76 -13.48 7.39
C LYS A 103 15.06 -14.74 7.93
N LEU A 104 14.35 -14.64 9.04
CA LEU A 104 13.35 -15.67 9.36
C LEU A 104 12.08 -15.41 8.55
N GLY A 105 11.28 -16.45 8.32
CA GLY A 105 9.97 -16.36 7.69
C GLY A 105 8.92 -17.19 8.44
N ILE A 106 7.68 -16.71 8.47
CA ILE A 106 6.52 -17.47 8.93
C ILE A 106 5.79 -18.02 7.71
N ILE A 107 5.62 -19.35 7.64
CA ILE A 107 4.58 -19.95 6.80
C ILE A 107 3.27 -20.00 7.60
N THR A 108 2.26 -19.29 7.11
CA THR A 108 0.94 -19.16 7.72
C THR A 108 -0.15 -19.58 6.72
N GLY A 109 -1.25 -20.11 7.23
CA GLY A 109 -2.46 -20.28 6.43
C GLY A 109 -3.05 -18.92 6.05
N ILE A 110 -3.82 -18.89 4.96
CA ILE A 110 -4.58 -17.73 4.51
C ILE A 110 -6.05 -17.90 4.91
N VAL A 111 -6.65 -16.88 5.52
CA VAL A 111 -8.09 -16.84 5.83
C VAL A 111 -8.76 -15.62 5.21
N SER A 112 -10.04 -15.74 4.88
CA SER A 112 -10.86 -14.59 4.51
C SER A 112 -11.02 -13.61 5.68
N SER A 113 -11.00 -12.31 5.40
CA SER A 113 -11.40 -11.26 6.34
C SER A 113 -12.90 -11.33 6.65
N ASP A 114 -13.27 -11.25 7.94
CA ASP A 114 -14.65 -11.40 8.38
C ASP A 114 -15.55 -10.26 7.86
N ARG A 115 -16.59 -10.64 7.11
CA ARG A 115 -17.61 -9.72 6.62
C ARG A 115 -18.52 -9.29 7.77
N ASN A 116 -18.20 -8.14 8.36
CA ASN A 116 -19.01 -7.53 9.41
C ASN A 116 -20.44 -7.24 8.89
N MET A 117 -21.48 -7.74 9.55
CA MET A 117 -22.87 -7.71 9.05
C MET A 117 -23.44 -6.32 8.70
N PHE A 118 -22.84 -5.23 9.21
CA PHE A 118 -23.26 -3.84 8.98
C PHE A 118 -22.33 -3.07 8.02
N LEU A 119 -21.62 -3.75 7.12
CA LEU A 119 -20.56 -3.16 6.30
C LEU A 119 -21.05 -2.00 5.41
N TYR A 120 -22.24 -2.14 4.83
CA TYR A 120 -22.89 -1.11 4.01
C TYR A 120 -23.14 0.21 4.77
N ALA A 121 -23.35 0.18 6.09
CA ALA A 121 -23.56 1.38 6.89
C ALA A 121 -22.26 2.20 7.07
N LYS A 122 -21.09 1.58 6.87
CA LYS A 122 -19.76 2.21 6.98
C LYS A 122 -19.26 2.80 5.66
N VAL A 123 -19.99 2.64 4.55
CA VAL A 123 -19.64 3.15 3.21
C VAL A 123 -19.54 4.67 3.17
N PHE A 124 -20.50 5.35 3.80
CA PHE A 124 -20.51 6.80 3.94
C PHE A 124 -20.19 7.21 5.38
N THR A 125 -19.40 8.27 5.53
CA THR A 125 -19.19 8.89 6.84
C THR A 125 -20.50 9.52 7.34
N TRP A 126 -20.67 9.62 8.67
CA TRP A 126 -21.88 10.20 9.28
C TRP A 126 -22.18 11.64 8.79
N LYS A 127 -21.15 12.38 8.37
CA LYS A 127 -21.27 13.72 7.78
C LYS A 127 -21.95 13.70 6.41
N VAL A 128 -21.71 12.66 5.61
CA VAL A 128 -22.38 12.47 4.31
C VAL A 128 -23.85 12.09 4.51
N TRP A 129 -24.15 11.17 5.44
CA TRP A 129 -25.53 10.86 5.85
C TRP A 129 -26.29 12.11 6.32
N LEU A 130 -25.67 12.96 7.14
CA LEU A 130 -26.27 14.24 7.57
C LEU A 130 -26.48 15.21 6.40
N SER A 131 -25.52 15.32 5.48
CA SER A 131 -25.66 16.21 4.31
C SER A 131 -26.78 15.76 3.35
N LEU A 132 -26.98 14.45 3.17
CA LEU A 132 -28.11 13.91 2.42
C LEU A 132 -29.45 14.24 3.08
N LEU A 133 -29.56 14.07 4.41
CA LEU A 133 -30.78 14.44 5.14
C LEU A 133 -31.11 15.93 4.96
N MET A 134 -30.11 16.81 5.06
CA MET A 134 -30.28 18.26 4.89
C MET A 134 -30.67 18.67 3.46
N THR A 135 -30.17 18.00 2.42
CA THR A 135 -30.56 18.33 1.03
C THR A 135 -31.96 17.85 0.69
N ILE A 136 -32.42 16.71 1.21
CA ILE A 136 -33.83 16.26 1.08
C ILE A 136 -34.77 17.32 1.68
N ILE A 137 -34.47 17.79 2.89
CA ILE A 137 -35.25 18.84 3.57
C ILE A 137 -35.24 20.15 2.75
N GLY A 138 -34.06 20.57 2.26
CA GLY A 138 -33.91 21.77 1.43
C GLY A 138 -34.74 21.71 0.13
N VAL A 139 -34.69 20.60 -0.61
CA VAL A 139 -35.46 20.45 -1.86
C VAL A 139 -36.96 20.30 -1.59
N ALA A 140 -37.35 19.66 -0.48
CA ALA A 140 -38.75 19.62 -0.05
C ALA A 140 -39.30 21.02 0.31
N LEU A 141 -38.49 21.90 0.92
CA LEU A 141 -38.84 23.31 1.15
C LEU A 141 -39.01 24.09 -0.17
N VAL A 142 -38.10 23.93 -1.13
CA VAL A 142 -38.21 24.62 -2.44
C VAL A 142 -39.43 24.12 -3.22
N ALA A 143 -39.74 22.83 -3.20
CA ALA A 143 -40.96 22.28 -3.81
C ALA A 143 -42.24 22.81 -3.14
N ALA A 144 -42.25 22.93 -1.81
CA ALA A 144 -43.36 23.54 -1.07
C ALA A 144 -43.57 25.02 -1.44
N LEU A 145 -42.48 25.78 -1.64
CA LEU A 145 -42.55 27.16 -2.13
C LEU A 145 -43.10 27.23 -3.56
N ILE A 146 -42.68 26.32 -4.46
CA ILE A 146 -43.24 26.22 -5.82
C ILE A 146 -44.75 25.87 -5.77
N TYR A 147 -45.22 25.03 -4.84
CA TYR A 147 -46.67 24.81 -4.64
C TYR A 147 -47.38 26.13 -4.29
N ASN A 148 -46.93 26.79 -3.23
CA ASN A 148 -47.55 28.00 -2.69
C ASN A 148 -47.60 29.17 -3.71
N VAL A 149 -46.65 29.24 -4.65
CA VAL A 149 -46.59 30.29 -5.68
C VAL A 149 -47.32 29.92 -6.97
N SER A 150 -47.35 28.63 -7.36
CA SER A 150 -47.85 28.21 -8.67
C SER A 150 -49.26 27.62 -8.68
N VAL A 151 -49.82 27.30 -7.50
CA VAL A 151 -51.12 26.63 -7.32
C VAL A 151 -52.08 27.51 -6.50
N ASN A 152 -52.78 28.42 -7.18
CA ASN A 152 -53.86 29.19 -6.56
C ASN A 152 -55.11 28.31 -6.36
N GLY A 153 -55.44 27.97 -5.11
CA GLY A 153 -56.70 27.31 -4.78
C GLY A 153 -56.87 26.95 -3.30
N TRP A 154 -55.92 26.24 -2.70
CA TRP A 154 -56.08 25.63 -1.37
C TRP A 154 -54.84 25.85 -0.48
N LYS A 155 -55.04 26.42 0.71
CA LYS A 155 -53.98 26.57 1.72
C LYS A 155 -53.92 25.30 2.59
N HIS A 156 -52.87 24.49 2.41
CA HIS A 156 -52.59 23.34 3.27
C HIS A 156 -51.63 23.71 4.42
N ASN A 157 -51.67 22.95 5.52
CA ASN A 157 -50.73 23.10 6.63
C ASN A 157 -49.29 22.85 6.14
N GLN A 158 -48.42 23.86 6.26
CA GLN A 158 -47.07 23.85 5.68
C GLN A 158 -46.22 22.67 6.17
N ILE A 159 -46.37 22.23 7.42
CA ILE A 159 -45.68 21.04 7.96
C ILE A 159 -46.13 19.75 7.25
N SER A 160 -47.42 19.59 6.95
CA SER A 160 -47.92 18.42 6.19
C SER A 160 -47.50 18.48 4.72
N LEU A 161 -47.47 19.67 4.13
CA LEU A 161 -46.97 19.89 2.77
C LEU A 161 -45.48 19.53 2.65
N LEU A 162 -44.65 20.02 3.59
CA LEU A 162 -43.22 19.74 3.67
C LEU A 162 -42.95 18.25 3.92
N SER A 163 -43.67 17.62 4.84
CA SER A 163 -43.57 16.17 5.11
C SER A 163 -43.88 15.33 3.86
N ARG A 164 -44.91 15.70 3.10
CA ARG A 164 -45.25 15.01 1.84
C ARG A 164 -44.14 15.15 0.79
N TYR A 165 -43.57 16.35 0.61
CA TYR A 165 -42.44 16.51 -0.32
C TYR A 165 -41.16 15.83 0.17
N PHE A 166 -40.89 15.81 1.47
CA PHE A 166 -39.78 15.04 2.05
C PHE A 166 -39.89 13.56 1.67
N TRP A 167 -41.06 12.93 1.85
CA TRP A 167 -41.28 11.54 1.46
C TRP A 167 -41.20 11.30 -0.07
N VAL A 168 -41.60 12.28 -0.89
CA VAL A 168 -41.40 12.21 -2.36
C VAL A 168 -39.92 12.19 -2.73
N PHE A 169 -39.12 13.12 -2.21
CA PHE A 169 -37.69 13.19 -2.53
C PHE A 169 -36.88 12.06 -1.88
N TRP A 170 -37.30 11.58 -0.70
CA TRP A 170 -36.79 10.36 -0.06
C TRP A 170 -37.04 9.11 -0.90
N SER A 171 -38.26 8.95 -1.45
CA SER A 171 -38.57 7.84 -2.36
C SER A 171 -37.67 7.86 -3.59
N PHE A 172 -37.56 9.03 -4.24
CA PHE A 172 -36.67 9.21 -5.39
C PHE A 172 -35.20 8.92 -5.07
N LEU A 173 -34.73 9.22 -3.86
CA LEU A 173 -33.38 8.93 -3.39
C LEU A 173 -33.10 7.43 -3.22
N ILE A 174 -34.11 6.62 -2.88
CA ILE A 174 -33.98 5.15 -2.74
C ILE A 174 -34.21 4.45 -4.10
N GLY A 175 -34.57 5.20 -5.15
CA GLY A 175 -34.79 4.67 -6.51
C GLY A 175 -36.22 4.21 -6.78
N HIS A 176 -37.12 4.28 -5.80
CA HIS A 176 -38.55 4.07 -6.02
C HIS A 176 -39.23 5.36 -6.48
N ASP A 177 -40.32 5.24 -7.25
CA ASP A 177 -41.16 6.39 -7.59
C ASP A 177 -42.18 6.66 -6.49
N ALA A 178 -42.39 7.94 -6.17
CA ALA A 178 -43.40 8.36 -5.22
C ALA A 178 -44.80 7.99 -5.75
N GLY A 179 -45.51 7.15 -5.00
CA GLY A 179 -46.68 6.39 -5.46
C GLY A 179 -47.72 7.21 -6.25
N THR A 180 -47.72 6.99 -7.57
CA THR A 180 -48.58 7.58 -8.61
C THR A 180 -48.49 9.10 -8.80
N THR A 181 -48.58 9.51 -10.07
CA THR A 181 -48.81 10.90 -10.51
C THR A 181 -50.15 11.48 -10.03
N ASN A 182 -50.98 10.69 -9.36
CA ASN A 182 -52.34 11.04 -8.94
C ASN A 182 -52.39 11.66 -7.52
N HIS A 183 -51.25 11.79 -6.85
CA HIS A 183 -51.15 12.56 -5.61
C HIS A 183 -51.37 14.07 -5.87
N TRP A 184 -52.31 14.70 -5.15
CA TRP A 184 -52.67 16.11 -5.30
C TRP A 184 -51.50 17.09 -5.19
N ALA A 185 -50.46 16.75 -4.42
CA ALA A 185 -49.24 17.54 -4.25
C ALA A 185 -48.33 17.54 -5.50
N LEU A 186 -48.53 16.61 -6.45
CA LEU A 186 -47.75 16.51 -7.68
C LEU A 186 -48.56 16.96 -8.91
N ILE A 187 -49.85 16.59 -9.02
CA ILE A 187 -50.73 16.90 -10.17
C ILE A 187 -50.59 18.36 -10.65
N ASN A 188 -50.71 19.31 -9.73
CA ASN A 188 -50.78 20.74 -10.07
C ASN A 188 -49.41 21.38 -10.40
N ILE A 189 -48.30 20.71 -10.04
CA ILE A 189 -46.94 21.22 -10.22
C ILE A 189 -46.20 20.54 -11.39
N TRP A 190 -46.48 19.27 -11.71
CA TRP A 190 -45.69 18.45 -12.63
C TRP A 190 -45.46 19.06 -14.03
N ASN A 191 -46.32 20.01 -14.44
CA ASN A 191 -46.26 20.73 -15.71
C ASN A 191 -45.65 22.14 -15.61
N LYS A 192 -45.03 22.52 -14.48
CA LYS A 192 -44.28 23.77 -14.31
C LYS A 192 -42.80 23.55 -14.63
N GLU A 193 -42.19 24.45 -15.39
CA GLU A 193 -40.80 24.31 -15.86
C GLU A 193 -39.81 24.39 -14.69
N SER A 194 -39.99 25.36 -13.78
CA SER A 194 -39.24 25.45 -12.52
C SER A 194 -39.21 24.15 -11.68
N PHE A 195 -40.31 23.40 -11.57
CA PHE A 195 -40.29 22.11 -10.88
C PHE A 195 -39.60 21.02 -11.70
N ARG A 196 -39.75 21.02 -13.02
CA ARG A 196 -39.06 20.07 -13.90
C ARG A 196 -37.54 20.26 -13.83
N ILE A 197 -37.05 21.50 -13.76
CA ILE A 197 -35.62 21.80 -13.59
C ILE A 197 -35.16 21.44 -12.17
N LEU A 198 -35.93 21.76 -11.12
CA LEU A 198 -35.63 21.31 -9.74
C LEU A 198 -35.52 19.78 -9.62
N LEU A 199 -36.45 19.05 -10.25
CA LEU A 199 -36.46 17.59 -10.29
C LEU A 199 -35.30 17.04 -11.11
N ALA A 200 -34.98 17.64 -12.26
CA ALA A 200 -33.81 17.27 -13.06
C ALA A 200 -32.50 17.50 -12.28
N ALA A 201 -32.38 18.61 -11.56
CA ALA A 201 -31.23 18.89 -10.69
C ALA A 201 -31.15 17.88 -9.53
N TRP A 202 -32.27 17.54 -8.87
CA TRP A 202 -32.31 16.51 -7.82
C TRP A 202 -31.84 15.15 -8.32
N LEU A 203 -32.32 14.74 -9.50
CA LEU A 203 -31.96 13.47 -10.13
C LEU A 203 -30.48 13.44 -10.54
N LEU A 204 -29.99 14.45 -11.26
CA LEU A 204 -28.61 14.52 -11.77
C LEU A 204 -27.57 14.74 -10.67
N GLY A 205 -27.91 15.51 -9.62
CA GLY A 205 -27.03 15.82 -8.51
C GLY A 205 -27.11 14.74 -7.42
N PRO A 206 -27.84 14.97 -6.31
CA PRO A 206 -27.87 14.05 -5.17
C PRO A 206 -28.23 12.60 -5.49
N VAL A 207 -29.25 12.32 -6.32
CA VAL A 207 -29.71 10.93 -6.53
C VAL A 207 -28.68 10.10 -7.31
N ILE A 208 -28.29 10.53 -8.51
CA ILE A 208 -27.29 9.81 -9.33
C ILE A 208 -25.97 9.63 -8.58
N ASN A 209 -25.44 10.69 -7.95
CA ASN A 209 -24.15 10.60 -7.26
C ASN A 209 -24.23 9.71 -6.02
N SER A 210 -25.23 9.90 -5.14
CA SER A 210 -25.30 9.11 -3.91
C SER A 210 -25.64 7.64 -4.17
N LEU A 211 -26.60 7.32 -5.05
CA LEU A 211 -26.95 5.94 -5.36
C LEU A 211 -25.80 5.19 -6.02
N PHE A 212 -25.21 5.73 -7.11
CA PHE A 212 -24.16 4.99 -7.83
C PHE A 212 -22.82 4.98 -7.09
N SER A 213 -22.49 5.99 -6.27
CA SER A 213 -21.32 5.89 -5.36
C SER A 213 -21.56 4.92 -4.20
N PHE A 214 -22.78 4.87 -3.63
CA PHE A 214 -23.12 3.91 -2.57
C PHE A 214 -23.13 2.47 -3.08
N GLN A 215 -23.88 2.22 -4.15
CA GLN A 215 -23.92 0.93 -4.85
C GLN A 215 -22.52 0.53 -5.34
N GLY A 216 -21.75 1.46 -5.92
CA GLY A 216 -20.40 1.20 -6.38
C GLY A 216 -19.42 0.83 -5.27
N SER A 217 -19.46 1.56 -4.13
CA SER A 217 -18.61 1.27 -2.98
C SER A 217 -19.01 -0.01 -2.22
N ILE A 218 -20.31 -0.35 -2.21
CA ILE A 218 -20.80 -1.66 -1.76
C ILE A 218 -20.25 -2.75 -2.67
N THR A 219 -20.48 -2.65 -3.99
CA THR A 219 -20.05 -3.66 -4.97
C THR A 219 -18.54 -3.89 -4.92
N SER A 220 -17.70 -2.85 -4.89
CA SER A 220 -16.25 -3.04 -4.79
C SER A 220 -15.81 -3.68 -3.47
N THR A 221 -16.48 -3.39 -2.37
CA THR A 221 -16.14 -3.96 -1.05
C THR A 221 -16.65 -5.40 -0.86
N PHE A 222 -17.69 -5.82 -1.59
CA PHE A 222 -18.16 -7.21 -1.60
C PHE A 222 -17.58 -8.08 -2.73
N ALA A 223 -17.14 -7.50 -3.84
CA ALA A 223 -16.51 -8.23 -4.95
C ALA A 223 -15.15 -8.83 -4.55
N ILE A 224 -14.32 -8.05 -3.83
CA ILE A 224 -12.98 -8.47 -3.44
C ILE A 224 -13.02 -9.17 -2.09
N THR A 225 -12.86 -10.50 -2.08
CA THR A 225 -12.62 -11.26 -0.84
C THR A 225 -11.21 -10.97 -0.33
N LYS A 226 -11.07 -10.02 0.58
CA LYS A 226 -9.76 -9.69 1.19
C LYS A 226 -9.26 -10.87 2.03
N LEU A 227 -8.32 -11.59 1.44
CA LEU A 227 -7.50 -12.60 2.09
C LEU A 227 -6.54 -11.89 3.06
N ARG A 228 -6.36 -12.47 4.25
CA ARG A 228 -5.38 -12.06 5.26
C ARG A 228 -4.63 -13.31 5.73
N PRO A 229 -3.33 -13.21 6.07
CA PRO A 229 -2.67 -14.28 6.81
C PRO A 229 -3.37 -14.51 8.16
N VAL A 230 -3.32 -15.74 8.67
CA VAL A 230 -3.80 -16.08 10.03
C VAL A 230 -2.98 -15.37 11.12
N ILE A 231 -1.68 -15.17 10.87
CA ILE A 231 -0.75 -14.35 11.66
C ILE A 231 0.13 -13.56 10.69
N ALA A 232 0.19 -12.24 10.85
CA ALA A 232 1.12 -11.38 10.09
C ALA A 232 2.49 -11.22 10.77
N ASP A 233 2.54 -11.16 12.10
CA ASP A 233 3.78 -10.88 12.84
C ASP A 233 3.91 -11.62 14.19
N LEU A 234 5.07 -11.49 14.83
CA LEU A 234 5.38 -12.13 16.13
C LEU A 234 4.60 -11.54 17.31
N GLU A 235 4.08 -10.32 17.20
CA GLU A 235 3.28 -9.68 18.26
C GLU A 235 1.84 -10.24 18.24
N GLU A 236 1.27 -10.39 17.05
CA GLU A 236 -0.01 -11.09 16.84
C GLU A 236 0.08 -12.58 17.25
N LEU A 237 1.20 -13.26 16.97
CA LEU A 237 1.48 -14.61 17.50
C LEU A 237 1.56 -14.62 19.04
N SER A 238 2.16 -13.59 19.64
CA SER A 238 2.27 -13.45 21.09
C SER A 238 0.89 -13.27 21.73
N GLN A 239 -0.02 -12.53 21.09
CA GLN A 239 -1.40 -12.33 21.54
C GLN A 239 -2.29 -13.57 21.28
N LYS A 240 -2.14 -14.26 20.14
CA LYS A 240 -2.91 -15.45 19.78
C LYS A 240 -2.31 -16.73 20.38
N THR A 241 -2.75 -17.09 21.59
CA THR A 241 -2.35 -18.33 22.28
C THR A 241 -2.82 -19.61 21.59
N ASN A 242 -3.96 -19.58 20.89
CA ASN A 242 -4.60 -20.76 20.28
C ASN A 242 -3.86 -21.36 19.07
N ILE A 243 -2.78 -20.73 18.59
CA ILE A 243 -2.01 -21.16 17.42
C ILE A 243 -0.66 -21.72 17.87
N ILE A 244 -0.27 -22.87 17.32
CA ILE A 244 0.94 -23.59 17.71
C ILE A 244 2.12 -23.22 16.79
N PRO A 245 3.16 -22.53 17.27
CA PRO A 245 4.36 -22.29 16.50
C PRO A 245 5.25 -23.55 16.46
N VAL A 246 5.73 -23.89 15.27
CA VAL A 246 6.66 -25.00 14.99
C VAL A 246 7.96 -24.43 14.42
N THR A 247 9.10 -25.04 14.77
CA THR A 247 10.41 -24.72 14.18
C THR A 247 11.32 -25.95 14.17
N THR A 248 12.51 -25.85 13.58
CA THR A 248 13.43 -26.98 13.35
C THR A 248 14.47 -27.13 14.45
N LYS A 249 14.61 -28.35 14.99
CA LYS A 249 15.61 -28.72 16.00
C LYS A 249 17.04 -28.61 15.44
N GLY A 250 17.98 -28.09 16.25
CA GLY A 250 19.39 -27.91 15.88
C GLY A 250 19.67 -26.81 14.85
N SER A 251 18.64 -26.07 14.45
CA SER A 251 18.75 -24.96 13.49
C SER A 251 19.28 -23.68 14.14
N ALA A 252 19.63 -22.70 13.33
CA ALA A 252 19.89 -21.35 13.84
C ALA A 252 18.62 -20.66 14.37
N VAL A 253 17.44 -21.04 13.88
CA VAL A 253 16.14 -20.49 14.33
C VAL A 253 15.91 -20.82 15.80
N GLN A 254 16.21 -22.05 16.22
CA GLN A 254 16.25 -22.43 17.63
C GLN A 254 17.21 -21.53 18.44
N ILE A 255 18.43 -21.30 17.95
CA ILE A 255 19.41 -20.44 18.63
C ILE A 255 18.87 -19.01 18.79
N CYS A 256 18.25 -18.44 17.75
CA CYS A 256 17.63 -17.10 17.79
C CYS A 256 16.60 -16.94 18.92
N PHE A 257 15.70 -17.91 19.07
CA PHE A 257 14.65 -17.86 20.08
C PHE A 257 15.16 -18.24 21.49
N MET A 258 16.23 -19.03 21.59
CA MET A 258 16.92 -19.30 22.86
C MET A 258 17.74 -18.10 23.37
N THR A 259 18.31 -17.26 22.49
CA THR A 259 19.15 -16.11 22.89
C THR A 259 18.39 -14.79 23.01
N SER A 260 17.18 -14.67 22.45
CA SER A 260 16.38 -13.44 22.55
C SER A 260 15.58 -13.39 23.86
N PRO A 261 15.83 -12.41 24.75
CA PRO A 261 15.06 -12.26 25.98
C PRO A 261 13.60 -11.90 25.67
N ASP A 262 13.37 -11.04 24.67
CA ASP A 262 12.07 -10.50 24.29
C ASP A 262 11.10 -11.58 23.73
N HIS A 263 11.61 -12.73 23.29
CA HIS A 263 10.84 -13.81 22.67
C HIS A 263 10.96 -15.16 23.41
N ALA A 264 11.52 -15.18 24.63
CA ALA A 264 11.73 -16.41 25.40
C ALA A 264 10.43 -17.15 25.77
N HIS A 265 9.29 -16.44 25.81
CA HIS A 265 7.95 -17.04 25.97
C HIS A 265 7.48 -17.78 24.71
N LEU A 266 7.86 -17.31 23.51
CA LEU A 266 7.62 -18.02 22.26
C LEU A 266 8.51 -19.25 22.14
N TRP A 267 9.77 -19.20 22.62
CA TRP A 267 10.61 -20.41 22.68
C TRP A 267 9.93 -21.53 23.47
N LYS A 268 9.40 -21.24 24.67
CA LYS A 268 8.67 -22.23 25.49
C LYS A 268 7.43 -22.83 24.80
N ARG A 269 6.80 -22.12 23.84
CA ARG A 269 5.71 -22.66 23.00
C ARG A 269 6.24 -23.55 21.87
N MET A 270 7.44 -23.30 21.36
CA MET A 270 8.07 -24.05 20.26
C MET A 270 8.87 -25.26 20.73
N GLU A 271 9.45 -25.24 21.93
CA GLU A 271 10.40 -26.24 22.42
C GLU A 271 9.88 -27.69 22.28
N ASN A 272 8.72 -27.97 22.88
CA ASN A 272 8.06 -29.29 22.78
C ASN A 272 7.50 -29.62 21.38
N ASN A 273 7.20 -28.60 20.57
CA ASN A 273 6.59 -28.73 19.25
C ASN A 273 7.63 -28.72 18.10
N SER A 274 8.92 -28.63 18.41
CA SER A 274 9.98 -28.49 17.42
C SER A 274 10.30 -29.81 16.72
N ILE A 275 10.41 -29.78 15.39
CA ILE A 275 10.52 -30.98 14.54
C ILE A 275 11.96 -31.23 14.10
N ILE A 276 12.29 -32.50 13.86
CA ILE A 276 13.41 -32.88 12.98
C ILE A 276 12.87 -32.78 11.55
N PHE A 277 13.57 -32.06 10.68
CA PHE A 277 13.07 -31.74 9.35
C PHE A 277 13.25 -32.94 8.41
N SER A 278 12.14 -33.43 7.84
CA SER A 278 12.11 -34.44 6.78
C SER A 278 10.97 -34.12 5.81
N ALA A 279 11.00 -34.68 4.60
CA ALA A 279 9.95 -34.43 3.60
C ALA A 279 8.53 -34.79 4.10
N GLU A 280 8.43 -35.78 5.00
CA GLU A 280 7.18 -36.26 5.60
C GLU A 280 6.69 -35.31 6.70
N THR A 281 7.55 -34.94 7.66
CA THR A 281 7.16 -34.04 8.78
C THR A 281 6.76 -32.66 8.28
N VAL A 282 7.34 -32.20 7.18
CA VAL A 282 6.95 -30.97 6.48
C VAL A 282 5.55 -31.09 5.89
N ALA A 283 5.25 -32.17 5.16
CA ALA A 283 3.94 -32.37 4.55
C ALA A 283 2.81 -32.39 5.58
N GLU A 284 3.01 -33.09 6.72
CA GLU A 284 2.08 -33.03 7.85
C GLU A 284 1.91 -31.62 8.43
N THR A 285 3.01 -30.88 8.56
CA THR A 285 2.99 -29.53 9.15
C THR A 285 2.24 -28.57 8.23
N MET A 286 2.46 -28.62 6.92
CA MET A 286 1.72 -27.81 5.93
C MET A 286 0.21 -28.09 5.97
N ALA A 287 -0.20 -29.35 6.11
CA ALA A 287 -1.62 -29.71 6.27
C ALA A 287 -2.26 -29.22 7.60
N LYS A 288 -1.46 -28.89 8.62
CA LYS A 288 -1.89 -28.25 9.88
C LYS A 288 -1.93 -26.72 9.77
N ILE A 289 -1.07 -26.14 8.92
CA ILE A 289 -1.01 -24.70 8.58
C ILE A 289 -2.20 -24.28 7.70
N GLU A 290 -2.58 -25.07 6.69
CA GLU A 290 -3.76 -24.81 5.84
C GLU A 290 -5.06 -24.74 6.68
N LYS A 291 -5.12 -25.46 7.81
CA LYS A 291 -6.23 -25.42 8.77
C LYS A 291 -6.16 -24.25 9.77
N GLY A 292 -5.15 -23.38 9.68
CA GLY A 292 -4.94 -22.23 10.57
C GLY A 292 -4.57 -22.58 12.02
N THR A 293 -4.21 -23.84 12.31
CA THR A 293 -3.95 -24.31 13.68
C THR A 293 -2.48 -24.20 14.11
N HIS A 294 -1.57 -24.28 13.15
CA HIS A 294 -0.13 -24.22 13.35
C HIS A 294 0.48 -23.17 12.41
N ILE A 295 1.69 -22.71 12.73
CA ILE A 295 2.57 -21.98 11.81
C ILE A 295 3.97 -22.60 11.83
N LEU A 296 4.71 -22.51 10.73
CA LEU A 296 6.11 -22.95 10.66
C LEU A 296 7.03 -21.72 10.57
N ILE A 297 7.92 -21.57 11.55
CA ILE A 297 8.94 -20.51 11.58
C ILE A 297 10.28 -21.14 11.20
N VAL A 298 10.79 -20.76 10.04
CA VAL A 298 12.07 -21.25 9.48
C VAL A 298 12.86 -20.10 8.84
N ASP A 299 14.01 -20.43 8.24
CA ASP A 299 14.72 -19.58 7.28
C ASP A 299 13.77 -19.11 6.16
N TYR A 300 13.80 -17.82 5.77
CA TYR A 300 12.85 -17.26 4.80
C TYR A 300 13.03 -17.82 3.39
N ILE A 301 14.27 -17.96 2.92
CA ILE A 301 14.57 -18.53 1.60
C ILE A 301 14.08 -19.98 1.55
N TYR A 302 14.21 -20.70 2.67
CA TYR A 302 13.67 -22.04 2.84
C TYR A 302 12.14 -22.07 2.91
N ALA A 303 11.51 -21.10 3.57
CA ALA A 303 10.05 -20.95 3.64
C ALA A 303 9.44 -20.76 2.24
N LEU A 304 10.05 -19.90 1.41
CA LEU A 304 9.70 -19.71 0.01
C LEU A 304 9.86 -21.03 -0.79
N ASN A 305 10.91 -21.81 -0.54
CA ASN A 305 11.11 -23.10 -1.19
C ASN A 305 10.07 -24.16 -0.77
N ILE A 306 9.72 -24.23 0.51
CA ILE A 306 8.68 -25.13 1.04
C ILE A 306 7.32 -24.77 0.44
N ALA A 307 6.99 -23.46 0.38
CA ALA A 307 5.76 -23.00 -0.25
C ALA A 307 5.76 -23.24 -1.78
N SER A 308 6.88 -23.05 -2.47
CA SER A 308 7.08 -23.36 -3.89
C SER A 308 6.80 -24.82 -4.21
N ASP A 309 7.35 -25.75 -3.41
CA ASP A 309 7.12 -27.18 -3.60
C ASP A 309 5.71 -27.62 -3.17
N TYR A 310 5.13 -27.02 -2.12
CA TYR A 310 3.73 -27.26 -1.74
C TYR A 310 2.76 -26.84 -2.86
N VAL A 311 2.95 -25.65 -3.46
CA VAL A 311 2.17 -25.18 -4.61
C VAL A 311 2.38 -26.10 -5.82
N LYS A 312 3.62 -26.51 -6.10
CA LYS A 312 3.94 -27.45 -7.19
C LYS A 312 3.27 -28.83 -7.03
N ARG A 313 3.14 -29.34 -5.79
CA ARG A 313 2.49 -30.63 -5.50
C ARG A 313 0.96 -30.57 -5.44
N THR A 314 0.39 -29.45 -4.98
CA THR A 314 -1.06 -29.35 -4.68
C THR A 314 -1.85 -28.50 -5.67
N GLY A 315 -1.20 -27.60 -6.40
CA GLY A 315 -1.84 -26.59 -7.23
C GLY A 315 -2.55 -25.47 -6.46
N ARG A 316 -2.36 -25.34 -5.14
CA ARG A 316 -3.13 -24.42 -4.28
C ARG A 316 -2.29 -23.32 -3.63
N CYS A 317 -2.75 -22.07 -3.77
CA CYS A 317 -2.22 -20.91 -3.05
C CYS A 317 -2.96 -20.69 -1.71
N SER A 318 -2.97 -21.70 -0.81
CA SER A 318 -3.66 -21.63 0.49
C SER A 318 -2.77 -21.21 1.67
N VAL A 319 -1.47 -21.01 1.42
CA VAL A 319 -0.45 -20.60 2.39
C VAL A 319 0.28 -19.35 1.92
N GLN A 320 0.69 -18.52 2.87
CA GLN A 320 1.43 -17.28 2.66
C GLN A 320 2.71 -17.32 3.50
N VAL A 321 3.80 -16.80 2.94
CA VAL A 321 5.09 -16.66 3.60
C VAL A 321 5.32 -15.19 3.91
N GLU A 322 5.42 -14.84 5.19
CA GLU A 322 5.72 -13.49 5.67
C GLU A 322 7.18 -13.37 6.14
N GLU A 323 7.80 -12.22 5.87
CA GLU A 323 9.17 -11.92 6.30
C GLU A 323 9.22 -11.45 7.76
N LEU A 324 10.02 -12.12 8.58
CA LEU A 324 10.30 -11.67 9.94
C LEU A 324 11.53 -10.77 10.00
N LEU A 325 11.31 -9.55 10.48
CA LEU A 325 12.35 -8.61 10.91
C LEU A 325 13.06 -9.04 12.22
N PHE A 326 12.88 -10.28 12.68
CA PHE A 326 13.53 -10.89 13.84
C PHE A 326 14.62 -11.89 13.42
N CYS A 327 15.76 -11.88 14.12
CA CYS A 327 16.99 -12.67 13.90
C CYS A 327 17.47 -12.82 12.44
N GLN A 328 18.48 -12.04 12.05
CA GLN A 328 19.04 -12.06 10.69
C GLN A 328 20.43 -12.69 10.70
N ASN A 329 20.61 -13.64 9.80
CA ASN A 329 21.64 -14.65 9.88
C ASN A 329 22.40 -14.70 8.56
N PHE A 330 23.70 -14.41 8.58
CA PHE A 330 24.51 -14.57 7.38
C PHE A 330 24.88 -16.05 7.17
N ILE A 331 24.70 -16.49 5.93
CA ILE A 331 25.07 -17.80 5.43
C ILE A 331 26.54 -17.71 4.97
N ALA A 332 27.38 -18.62 5.41
CA ALA A 332 28.81 -18.66 5.10
C ALA A 332 29.32 -20.10 4.97
N LEU A 333 30.54 -20.27 4.46
CA LEU A 333 31.28 -21.51 4.59
C LEU A 333 32.06 -21.49 5.91
N ALA A 334 32.11 -22.63 6.61
CA ALA A 334 32.88 -22.80 7.83
C ALA A 334 34.17 -23.57 7.52
N LEU A 335 35.32 -22.95 7.76
CA LEU A 335 36.64 -23.57 7.64
C LEU A 335 37.12 -24.07 9.00
N ARG A 336 37.95 -25.11 8.98
CA ARG A 336 38.57 -25.69 10.18
C ARG A 336 39.43 -24.65 10.89
N LYS A 337 39.12 -24.36 12.16
CA LYS A 337 39.84 -23.39 13.01
C LYS A 337 41.36 -23.64 12.99
N GLY A 338 42.12 -22.59 12.64
CA GLY A 338 43.57 -22.68 12.38
C GLY A 338 43.94 -22.82 10.90
N THR A 339 43.03 -22.55 9.97
CA THR A 339 43.32 -22.44 8.53
C THR A 339 44.32 -21.32 8.22
N GLU A 340 45.09 -21.49 7.13
CA GLU A 340 46.07 -20.49 6.73
C GLU A 340 45.40 -19.18 6.28
N VAL A 341 45.85 -18.05 6.84
CA VAL A 341 45.28 -16.71 6.60
C VAL A 341 45.37 -16.31 5.11
N THR A 342 46.36 -16.82 4.36
CA THR A 342 46.51 -16.53 2.92
C THR A 342 45.39 -17.19 2.11
N THR A 343 45.13 -18.48 2.34
CA THR A 343 44.02 -19.25 1.76
C THR A 343 42.67 -18.64 2.13
N MET A 344 42.49 -18.28 3.40
CA MET A 344 41.27 -17.63 3.88
C MET A 344 41.02 -16.29 3.17
N ARG A 345 42.05 -15.44 3.03
CA ARG A 345 41.95 -14.17 2.27
C ARG A 345 41.61 -14.42 0.81
N ARG A 346 42.25 -15.40 0.14
CA ARG A 346 42.00 -15.77 -1.26
C ARG A 346 40.55 -16.21 -1.50
N ILE A 347 40.01 -17.07 -0.64
CA ILE A 347 38.61 -17.53 -0.71
C ILE A 347 37.67 -16.33 -0.50
N ASN A 348 37.88 -15.52 0.55
CA ASN A 348 37.05 -14.36 0.82
C ASN A 348 37.05 -13.33 -0.33
N THR A 349 38.19 -13.05 -0.97
CA THR A 349 38.26 -12.17 -2.15
C THR A 349 37.44 -12.70 -3.33
N LYS A 350 37.45 -14.02 -3.60
CA LYS A 350 36.65 -14.58 -4.70
C LYS A 350 35.17 -14.72 -4.36
N LEU A 351 34.80 -14.97 -3.11
CA LEU A 351 33.41 -14.90 -2.65
C LEU A 351 32.85 -13.48 -2.80
N THR A 352 33.59 -12.45 -2.38
CA THR A 352 33.21 -11.03 -2.59
C THR A 352 32.86 -10.73 -4.05
N TYR A 353 33.66 -11.23 -5.00
CA TYR A 353 33.40 -11.05 -6.43
C TYR A 353 32.11 -11.76 -6.90
N ILE A 354 31.87 -13.00 -6.45
CA ILE A 354 30.66 -13.77 -6.78
C ILE A 354 29.38 -13.04 -6.31
N ILE A 355 29.44 -12.41 -5.14
CA ILE A 355 28.33 -11.63 -4.55
C ILE A 355 28.13 -10.31 -5.30
N GLN A 356 29.20 -9.55 -5.55
CA GLN A 356 29.13 -8.28 -6.30
C GLN A 356 28.63 -8.47 -7.74
N ALA A 357 28.86 -9.64 -8.33
CA ALA A 357 28.33 -10.03 -9.63
C ALA A 357 26.89 -10.61 -9.59
N LYS A 358 26.21 -10.60 -8.42
CA LYS A 358 24.86 -11.17 -8.19
C LYS A 358 24.68 -12.60 -8.72
N LEU A 359 25.74 -13.42 -8.65
CA LEU A 359 25.68 -14.81 -9.08
C LEU A 359 24.86 -15.66 -8.10
N THR A 360 24.97 -15.39 -6.80
CA THR A 360 24.13 -16.00 -5.74
C THR A 360 22.64 -15.79 -6.00
N ASP A 361 22.21 -14.54 -6.23
CA ASP A 361 20.83 -14.19 -6.62
C ASP A 361 20.38 -15.00 -7.85
N ARG A 362 21.23 -15.04 -8.89
CA ARG A 362 20.92 -15.71 -10.15
C ARG A 362 20.79 -17.23 -9.98
N TRP A 363 21.56 -17.83 -9.08
CA TRP A 363 21.47 -19.25 -8.75
C TRP A 363 20.25 -19.56 -7.88
N MET A 364 19.97 -18.75 -6.87
CA MET A 364 18.80 -18.90 -6.00
C MET A 364 17.46 -18.70 -6.73
N ASN A 365 17.37 -17.67 -7.59
CA ASN A 365 16.18 -17.40 -8.39
C ASN A 365 15.80 -18.53 -9.34
N ARG A 366 16.66 -19.52 -9.61
CA ARG A 366 16.30 -20.72 -10.39
C ARG A 366 15.35 -21.67 -9.64
N VAL A 367 15.28 -21.60 -8.30
CA VAL A 367 14.72 -22.70 -7.47
C VAL A 367 13.31 -22.39 -6.93
N TYR A 368 12.99 -21.14 -6.59
CA TYR A 368 11.70 -20.75 -6.00
C TYR A 368 10.75 -19.97 -6.94
N THR A 369 11.00 -19.96 -8.26
CA THR A 369 10.16 -19.25 -9.25
C THR A 369 8.67 -19.55 -9.12
N ASN A 370 8.28 -20.79 -8.84
CA ASN A 370 6.87 -21.21 -8.85
C ASN A 370 6.03 -20.53 -7.75
N TYR A 371 6.59 -20.26 -6.57
CA TYR A 371 5.84 -19.55 -5.50
C TYR A 371 5.47 -18.11 -5.91
N THR A 372 6.23 -17.48 -6.81
CA THR A 372 5.93 -16.12 -7.30
C THR A 372 4.60 -16.04 -8.09
N HIS A 373 4.06 -17.18 -8.53
CA HIS A 373 2.70 -17.26 -9.09
C HIS A 373 1.62 -17.03 -8.03
N CYS A 374 1.84 -17.41 -6.77
CA CYS A 374 0.88 -17.18 -5.69
C CYS A 374 1.00 -15.78 -5.06
N THR A 375 2.18 -15.15 -5.12
CA THR A 375 2.35 -13.76 -4.63
C THR A 375 1.97 -12.70 -5.66
N ARG A 376 1.95 -13.05 -6.96
CA ARG A 376 1.34 -12.25 -8.03
C ARG A 376 -0.19 -12.25 -7.89
N GLN A 377 -0.69 -11.39 -7.01
CA GLN A 377 -2.10 -11.07 -6.74
C GLN A 377 -3.02 -12.31 -6.69
N PRO A 378 -3.40 -12.82 -5.50
CA PRO A 378 -4.25 -14.01 -5.41
C PRO A 378 -5.53 -13.81 -6.23
N SER A 379 -5.78 -14.77 -7.12
CA SER A 379 -6.83 -14.72 -8.15
C SER A 379 -8.17 -14.26 -7.57
N GLU A 380 -8.81 -13.28 -8.23
CA GLU A 380 -10.01 -12.57 -7.78
C GLU A 380 -11.28 -13.45 -7.83
N GLU A 381 -11.27 -14.58 -7.12
CA GLU A 381 -12.42 -15.49 -6.99
C GLU A 381 -13.57 -14.81 -6.24
N SER A 382 -14.50 -14.28 -7.01
CA SER A 382 -15.76 -13.69 -6.54
C SER A 382 -16.67 -14.76 -5.96
N LYS A 383 -16.45 -15.10 -4.68
CA LYS A 383 -17.32 -16.02 -3.94
C LYS A 383 -18.73 -15.43 -3.76
N PRO A 384 -19.81 -16.22 -3.96
CA PRO A 384 -21.17 -15.75 -3.80
C PRO A 384 -21.44 -15.29 -2.36
N LEU A 385 -22.33 -14.30 -2.19
CA LEU A 385 -22.65 -13.74 -0.88
C LEU A 385 -23.38 -14.77 -0.01
N SER A 386 -22.97 -14.87 1.25
CA SER A 386 -23.65 -15.69 2.26
C SER A 386 -24.83 -14.93 2.89
N ILE A 387 -25.80 -15.67 3.45
CA ILE A 387 -26.87 -15.09 4.28
C ILE A 387 -26.28 -14.27 5.44
N THR A 388 -25.12 -14.68 5.98
CA THR A 388 -24.37 -13.94 7.01
C THR A 388 -23.95 -12.54 6.58
N ASP A 389 -23.66 -12.35 5.29
CA ASP A 389 -23.18 -11.07 4.73
C ASP A 389 -24.31 -10.04 4.63
N ILE A 390 -25.56 -10.53 4.50
CA ILE A 390 -26.78 -9.74 4.30
C ILE A 390 -27.58 -9.61 5.62
N LEU A 391 -27.26 -10.42 6.64
CA LEU A 391 -27.96 -10.53 7.93
C LEU A 391 -28.27 -9.17 8.59
N GLY A 392 -27.33 -8.22 8.57
CA GLY A 392 -27.55 -6.89 9.13
C GLY A 392 -28.69 -6.11 8.47
N GLY A 393 -28.96 -6.35 7.18
CA GLY A 393 -30.09 -5.75 6.47
C GLY A 393 -31.43 -6.24 7.02
N PHE A 394 -31.53 -7.55 7.28
CA PHE A 394 -32.70 -8.14 7.96
C PHE A 394 -32.85 -7.63 9.40
N VAL A 395 -31.74 -7.42 10.12
CA VAL A 395 -31.76 -6.82 11.46
C VAL A 395 -32.26 -5.37 11.42
N ILE A 396 -31.80 -4.53 10.50
CA ILE A 396 -32.29 -3.14 10.35
C ILE A 396 -33.76 -3.11 9.94
N TRP A 397 -34.19 -4.01 9.04
CA TRP A 397 -35.60 -4.13 8.66
C TRP A 397 -36.48 -4.55 9.84
N GLY A 398 -36.05 -5.54 10.63
CA GLY A 398 -36.71 -5.94 11.88
C GLY A 398 -36.78 -4.82 12.91
N VAL A 399 -35.67 -4.09 13.12
CA VAL A 399 -35.65 -2.89 13.98
C VAL A 399 -36.63 -1.84 13.46
N GLY A 400 -36.67 -1.56 12.15
CA GLY A 400 -37.61 -0.64 11.53
C GLY A 400 -39.08 -1.02 11.78
N ILE A 401 -39.41 -2.32 11.68
CA ILE A 401 -40.74 -2.84 12.03
C ILE A 401 -41.03 -2.64 13.52
N THR A 402 -40.11 -3.01 14.42
CA THR A 402 -40.32 -2.81 15.87
C THR A 402 -40.45 -1.33 16.25
N VAL A 403 -39.68 -0.44 15.63
CA VAL A 403 -39.79 1.01 15.84
C VAL A 403 -41.10 1.56 15.26
N SER A 404 -41.57 1.06 14.11
CA SER A 404 -42.89 1.42 13.57
C SER A 404 -44.03 0.97 14.48
N ILE A 405 -43.97 -0.26 15.03
CA ILE A 405 -44.93 -0.77 16.01
C ILE A 405 -44.86 0.02 17.32
N LEU A 406 -43.66 0.35 17.80
CA LEU A 406 -43.46 1.18 19.00
C LEU A 406 -43.94 2.62 18.78
N LEU A 407 -43.76 3.20 17.59
CA LEU A 407 -44.30 4.51 17.24
C LEU A 407 -45.83 4.48 17.19
N LEU A 408 -46.44 3.43 16.63
CA LEU A 408 -47.90 3.25 16.68
C LEU A 408 -48.41 3.07 18.13
N ILE A 409 -47.68 2.33 18.98
CA ILE A 409 -47.94 2.24 20.43
C ILE A 409 -47.74 3.59 21.13
N VAL A 410 -46.83 4.45 20.64
CA VAL A 410 -46.59 5.81 21.14
C VAL A 410 -47.62 6.81 20.60
N GLU A 411 -48.20 6.65 19.41
CA GLU A 411 -49.33 7.46 18.93
C GLU A 411 -50.59 7.16 19.75
N ILE A 412 -50.88 5.86 19.96
CA ILE A 412 -51.87 5.36 20.93
C ILE A 412 -51.50 5.81 22.37
N GLY A 413 -50.21 6.00 22.62
CA GLY A 413 -49.62 6.37 23.90
C GLY A 413 -49.74 7.86 24.23
N GLU A 414 -49.43 8.77 23.31
CA GLU A 414 -49.48 10.22 23.48
C GLU A 414 -50.90 10.73 23.65
N ASN A 415 -51.84 10.11 22.92
CA ASN A 415 -53.28 10.25 23.13
C ASN A 415 -53.71 9.87 24.58
N LYS A 416 -52.88 9.12 25.31
CA LYS A 416 -53.00 8.84 26.76
C LYS A 416 -51.99 9.61 27.63
N ARG A 417 -50.89 10.12 27.08
CA ARG A 417 -49.74 10.68 27.83
C ARG A 417 -49.79 12.20 28.00
N TYR A 418 -50.66 12.90 27.28
CA TYR A 418 -51.10 14.27 27.65
C TYR A 418 -51.61 14.34 29.12
N ARG A 419 -52.07 13.21 29.69
CA ARG A 419 -52.51 13.10 31.10
C ARG A 419 -51.42 12.76 32.11
N LYS A 420 -50.18 12.44 31.70
CA LYS A 420 -49.10 12.00 32.61
C LYS A 420 -47.70 12.39 32.14
N LEU A 421 -47.24 13.58 32.54
CA LEU A 421 -45.83 13.90 32.81
C LEU A 421 -45.73 15.20 33.63
N VAL A 422 -45.83 15.08 34.95
CA VAL A 422 -45.47 16.10 35.94
C VAL A 422 -44.54 15.41 36.95
N LYS A 423 -43.42 16.08 37.27
CA LYS A 423 -42.25 15.55 38.00
C LYS A 423 -41.42 14.48 37.26
N ASN A 424 -40.09 14.44 37.43
CA ASN A 424 -39.12 15.55 37.45
C ASN A 424 -37.69 15.02 37.22
N GLU A 425 -36.85 15.92 36.75
CA GLU A 425 -35.38 16.00 36.85
C GLU A 425 -34.80 15.78 38.28
N SER A 426 -33.50 15.53 38.53
CA SER A 426 -32.28 15.65 37.68
C SER A 426 -31.00 14.98 38.26
N SER A 427 -29.94 14.94 37.43
CA SER A 427 -28.52 15.36 37.69
C SER A 427 -27.47 14.53 38.47
N LEU A 428 -26.31 14.32 37.79
CA LEU A 428 -24.88 14.55 38.19
C LEU A 428 -24.23 13.72 39.35
N SER A 429 -22.89 13.57 39.50
CA SER A 429 -21.71 13.79 38.61
C SER A 429 -20.35 13.29 39.20
N ALA A 430 -19.44 12.78 38.34
CA ALA A 430 -17.95 12.92 38.39
C ALA A 430 -17.17 12.38 39.64
N THR A 431 -15.82 12.36 39.79
CA THR A 431 -14.63 12.83 39.02
C THR A 431 -13.30 12.11 39.44
N SER A 432 -12.26 12.11 38.57
CA SER A 432 -10.77 12.16 38.87
C SER A 432 -10.14 10.99 39.72
N ILE A 433 -8.84 10.83 40.12
CA ILE A 433 -7.43 11.31 39.83
C ILE A 433 -6.42 10.32 40.54
N ALA A 434 -5.08 10.16 40.41
CA ALA A 434 -3.93 10.59 39.56
C ALA A 434 -2.71 9.58 39.75
N PRO A 435 -1.59 9.65 38.98
CA PRO A 435 -0.41 8.73 39.08
C PRO A 435 0.93 9.40 39.53
N LEU A 436 2.06 8.66 39.54
CA LEU A 436 3.47 9.15 39.64
C LEU A 436 4.51 8.14 39.06
N ALA A 437 5.83 8.40 39.11
CA ALA A 437 6.87 7.72 38.27
C ALA A 437 8.34 7.67 38.84
N GLU A 438 9.28 7.12 38.04
CA GLU A 438 10.78 7.32 38.04
C GLU A 438 11.68 6.60 39.10
N SER A 439 13.03 6.40 38.99
CA SER A 439 14.10 6.57 37.93
C SER A 439 15.45 5.83 38.27
N GLY A 440 16.50 5.90 37.41
CA GLY A 440 17.96 5.59 37.68
C GLY A 440 18.46 4.14 37.42
N VAL A 441 19.67 3.76 36.90
CA VAL A 441 20.92 4.34 36.29
C VAL A 441 22.20 4.52 37.16
N ILE A 442 23.33 3.85 36.79
CA ILE A 442 24.75 3.95 37.30
C ILE A 442 25.78 3.60 36.17
N ASP A 443 27.06 4.05 36.24
CA ASP A 443 28.11 4.03 35.16
C ASP A 443 29.47 3.30 35.54
N PRO A 444 30.42 2.97 34.61
CA PRO A 444 31.49 1.94 34.82
C PRO A 444 32.98 2.41 34.75
N MET A 445 33.93 1.44 34.59
CA MET A 445 35.40 1.57 34.74
C MET A 445 36.23 1.38 33.42
N MET A 446 37.52 1.75 33.45
CA MET A 446 38.41 2.09 32.30
C MET A 446 38.92 0.92 31.40
N ARG A 447 39.33 1.24 30.14
CA ARG A 447 39.62 0.24 29.06
C ARG A 447 40.80 0.63 28.10
N PRO A 448 41.55 -0.33 27.51
CA PRO A 448 42.66 -0.12 26.54
C PRO A 448 42.25 0.32 25.12
N THR A 449 43.05 1.20 24.50
CA THR A 449 42.59 2.15 23.46
C THR A 449 43.09 1.92 22.02
N TYR A 450 42.21 2.18 21.03
CA TYR A 450 42.48 2.17 19.57
C TYR A 450 42.09 3.50 18.90
N LYS A 451 42.68 3.84 17.73
CA LYS A 451 42.33 5.04 16.94
C LYS A 451 41.39 4.71 15.77
N VAL A 452 40.28 5.43 15.70
CA VAL A 452 39.22 5.28 14.69
C VAL A 452 39.03 6.60 13.93
N ARG A 453 38.88 6.54 12.60
CA ARG A 453 38.25 7.63 11.81
C ARG A 453 36.92 7.17 11.19
N TYR A 454 36.01 8.13 11.03
CA TYR A 454 34.76 8.00 10.29
C TYR A 454 34.56 9.26 9.41
N THR A 455 33.52 9.26 8.58
CA THR A 455 33.01 10.47 7.90
C THR A 455 31.50 10.52 8.05
N GLU A 456 30.90 11.69 7.88
CA GLU A 456 29.44 11.86 7.96
C GLU A 456 28.75 11.00 6.88
N TRP A 457 28.02 9.98 7.33
CA TRP A 457 27.17 9.11 6.52
C TRP A 457 25.99 8.62 7.38
N PRO A 458 24.95 9.44 7.58
CA PRO A 458 23.72 9.02 8.24
C PRO A 458 23.06 7.84 7.49
N PRO A 459 22.33 6.95 8.18
CA PRO A 459 22.17 6.86 9.64
C PRO A 459 23.34 6.17 10.35
N TRP A 460 24.38 5.72 9.61
CA TRP A 460 25.52 5.00 10.19
C TRP A 460 26.37 5.89 11.09
N ALA A 461 26.79 7.05 10.61
CA ALA A 461 27.65 7.99 11.34
C ALA A 461 27.17 9.42 11.14
N MET A 462 26.91 10.12 12.24
CA MET A 462 26.46 11.51 12.27
C MET A 462 27.44 12.33 13.11
N ASP A 463 27.79 13.54 12.66
CA ASP A 463 28.51 14.50 13.50
C ASP A 463 27.50 15.18 14.46
N THR A 464 27.72 15.07 15.77
CA THR A 464 27.01 15.90 16.77
C THR A 464 27.97 16.87 17.43
N PHE A 465 27.49 18.09 17.70
CA PHE A 465 28.30 19.15 18.31
C PHE A 465 28.03 19.20 19.82
N ALA A 466 29.02 18.82 20.62
CA ALA A 466 29.01 18.96 22.07
C ALA A 466 30.30 19.66 22.50
N GLU A 467 30.20 20.74 23.27
CA GLU A 467 31.35 21.47 23.85
C GLU A 467 32.45 21.85 22.83
N ASN A 468 32.04 22.27 21.62
CA ASN A 468 32.89 22.57 20.46
C ASN A 468 33.71 21.39 19.89
N VAL A 469 33.39 20.14 20.27
CA VAL A 469 33.96 18.91 19.72
C VAL A 469 32.91 18.18 18.86
N THR A 470 33.34 17.60 17.74
CA THR A 470 32.50 16.70 16.92
C THR A 470 32.50 15.29 17.48
N VAL A 471 31.36 14.87 18.02
CA VAL A 471 31.13 13.56 18.64
C VAL A 471 30.33 12.67 17.69
N LEU A 472 30.73 11.40 17.57
CA LEU A 472 30.04 10.41 16.75
C LEU A 472 28.68 10.03 17.37
N ASP A 473 27.61 10.27 16.61
CA ASP A 473 26.28 9.68 16.81
C ASP A 473 25.92 8.77 15.61
N GLY A 474 24.74 8.14 15.65
CA GLY A 474 24.30 7.13 14.69
C GLY A 474 24.72 5.71 15.07
N VAL A 475 24.36 4.76 14.21
CA VAL A 475 24.49 3.31 14.48
C VAL A 475 25.92 2.88 14.78
N LEU A 476 26.92 3.55 14.20
CA LEU A 476 28.34 3.29 14.40
C LEU A 476 28.79 3.57 15.84
N ARG A 477 28.21 4.57 16.53
CA ARG A 477 28.48 4.80 17.95
C ARG A 477 28.09 3.58 18.76
N ASP A 478 26.87 3.07 18.55
CA ASP A 478 26.33 1.94 19.29
C ASP A 478 27.11 0.64 18.97
N VAL A 479 27.59 0.46 17.73
CA VAL A 479 28.54 -0.60 17.34
C VAL A 479 29.86 -0.49 18.14
N TYR A 480 30.51 0.69 18.18
CA TYR A 480 31.76 0.85 18.92
C TYR A 480 31.57 0.76 20.44
N ALA A 481 30.42 1.18 20.98
CA ALA A 481 30.07 0.99 22.39
C ALA A 481 29.91 -0.50 22.73
N ALA A 482 29.23 -1.28 21.88
CA ALA A 482 29.09 -2.72 22.05
C ALA A 482 30.42 -3.47 21.91
N LEU A 483 31.30 -3.07 20.98
CA LEU A 483 32.66 -3.59 20.88
C LEU A 483 33.51 -3.18 22.10
N SER A 484 33.38 -1.94 22.57
CA SER A 484 34.07 -1.44 23.76
C SER A 484 33.71 -2.26 24.99
N TYR A 485 32.43 -2.52 25.21
CA TYR A 485 31.94 -3.34 26.31
C TYR A 485 32.36 -4.81 26.17
N SER A 486 32.14 -5.43 25.01
CA SER A 486 32.30 -6.88 24.82
C SER A 486 33.74 -7.37 24.62
N LEU A 487 34.66 -6.49 24.22
CA LEU A 487 36.11 -6.78 24.12
C LEU A 487 36.93 -6.12 25.22
N ASN A 488 36.28 -5.34 26.09
CA ASN A 488 36.88 -4.40 27.05
C ASN A 488 37.91 -3.48 26.38
N TYR A 489 37.50 -2.80 25.30
CA TYR A 489 38.31 -1.86 24.50
C TYR A 489 37.82 -0.41 24.66
N ASN A 490 38.66 0.55 24.28
CA ASN A 490 38.38 1.98 24.19
C ASN A 490 38.69 2.45 22.76
N PHE A 491 37.98 3.47 22.27
CA PHE A 491 38.12 3.97 20.91
C PHE A 491 38.24 5.50 20.92
N ILE A 492 39.39 6.02 20.53
CA ILE A 492 39.56 7.44 20.19
C ILE A 492 39.02 7.61 18.77
N ILE A 493 37.77 8.06 18.69
CA ILE A 493 37.05 8.28 17.43
C ILE A 493 37.23 9.74 17.00
N LYS A 494 37.56 9.98 15.73
CA LYS A 494 37.60 11.31 15.12
C LYS A 494 36.86 11.35 13.79
N SER A 495 36.13 12.45 13.53
CA SER A 495 35.56 12.73 12.20
C SER A 495 36.68 13.06 11.20
N GLN A 496 36.41 12.91 9.91
CA GLN A 496 37.37 13.11 8.83
C GLN A 496 37.26 14.53 8.27
N GLU A 497 38.37 15.28 8.33
CA GLU A 497 38.44 16.72 8.05
C GLU A 497 37.95 17.11 6.65
N ASP A 498 38.32 16.35 5.61
CA ASP A 498 37.88 16.56 4.22
C ASP A 498 36.49 15.97 3.90
N ARG A 499 35.88 15.26 4.86
CA ARG A 499 34.63 14.49 4.74
C ARG A 499 34.62 13.45 3.60
N GLN A 500 35.78 13.06 3.06
CA GLN A 500 35.90 12.06 1.99
C GLN A 500 36.18 10.66 2.54
N PHE A 501 35.45 9.67 2.00
CA PHE A 501 35.81 8.25 2.19
C PHE A 501 37.21 7.93 1.64
N GLY A 502 37.56 8.55 0.52
CA GLY A 502 38.82 8.34 -0.19
C GLY A 502 38.65 7.63 -1.53
N SER A 503 39.36 8.16 -2.52
CA SER A 503 39.46 7.68 -3.90
C SER A 503 40.92 7.63 -4.34
N LEU A 504 41.23 6.80 -5.34
CA LEU A 504 42.52 6.83 -6.03
C LEU A 504 42.65 8.14 -6.82
N GLN A 505 43.75 8.85 -6.63
CA GLN A 505 44.09 10.08 -7.33
C GLN A 505 45.03 9.80 -8.52
N ALA A 506 45.20 10.77 -9.42
CA ALA A 506 45.99 10.63 -10.65
C ALA A 506 47.52 10.48 -10.41
N ASP A 507 47.99 10.82 -9.22
CA ASP A 507 49.35 10.60 -8.71
C ASP A 507 49.57 9.17 -8.15
N GLY A 508 48.51 8.35 -8.09
CA GLY A 508 48.52 7.02 -7.48
C GLY A 508 48.30 7.01 -5.96
N SER A 509 48.09 8.16 -5.32
CA SER A 509 47.78 8.25 -3.88
C SER A 509 46.29 8.03 -3.60
N TYR A 510 45.94 7.78 -2.34
CA TYR A 510 44.55 7.69 -1.88
C TYR A 510 44.21 8.90 -1.01
N SER A 511 43.11 9.59 -1.33
CA SER A 511 42.58 10.69 -0.51
C SER A 511 41.82 10.19 0.73
N GLY A 512 41.35 11.12 1.57
CA GLY A 512 40.32 10.86 2.56
C GLY A 512 40.68 9.87 3.67
N MET A 513 39.63 9.34 4.29
CA MET A 513 39.71 8.38 5.39
C MET A 513 40.53 7.12 5.04
N LEU A 514 40.43 6.65 3.79
CA LEU A 514 41.17 5.49 3.28
C LEU A 514 42.68 5.78 3.18
N GLY A 515 43.07 6.96 2.66
CA GLY A 515 44.48 7.40 2.66
C GLY A 515 45.06 7.44 4.06
N LYS A 516 44.31 7.96 5.04
CA LYS A 516 44.70 8.02 6.46
C LYS A 516 44.89 6.63 7.10
N LEU A 517 44.11 5.62 6.68
CA LEU A 517 44.30 4.23 7.12
C LEU A 517 45.54 3.58 6.49
N ILE A 518 45.81 3.84 5.20
CA ILE A 518 46.99 3.33 4.48
C ILE A 518 48.28 3.95 5.05
N ASN A 519 48.27 5.26 5.31
CA ASN A 519 49.40 6.02 5.86
C ASN A 519 49.63 5.78 7.38
N LYS A 520 48.88 4.85 8.00
CA LYS A 520 48.96 4.46 9.41
C LYS A 520 48.66 5.58 10.42
N GLU A 521 47.91 6.60 10.03
CA GLU A 521 47.40 7.61 10.97
C GLU A 521 46.22 7.09 11.81
N THR A 522 45.61 5.97 11.40
CA THR A 522 44.53 5.26 12.10
C THR A 522 44.71 3.74 12.09
N ASP A 523 44.05 3.07 13.04
CA ASP A 523 44.05 1.60 13.17
C ASP A 523 42.82 0.98 12.47
N ILE A 524 41.68 1.66 12.62
CA ILE A 524 40.37 1.28 12.06
C ILE A 524 39.78 2.51 11.35
N ALA A 525 39.12 2.30 10.21
CA ALA A 525 38.40 3.35 9.51
C ALA A 525 37.07 2.81 8.97
N GLY A 526 36.00 3.58 9.06
CA GLY A 526 34.72 3.22 8.43
C GLY A 526 33.48 3.89 9.05
N PRO A 527 32.28 3.44 8.63
CA PRO A 527 32.04 2.34 7.72
C PRO A 527 32.36 2.68 6.26
N PHE A 528 32.62 1.65 5.47
CA PHE A 528 32.85 1.73 4.03
C PHE A 528 31.91 0.81 3.28
N VAL A 529 31.42 1.26 2.13
CA VAL A 529 31.11 0.34 1.02
C VAL A 529 32.41 -0.32 0.58
N ALA A 530 32.47 -1.64 0.71
CA ALA A 530 33.61 -2.45 0.35
C ALA A 530 33.62 -2.77 -1.15
N SER A 531 34.72 -2.43 -1.84
CA SER A 531 34.95 -2.72 -3.26
C SER A 531 36.29 -3.46 -3.44
N GLU A 532 36.46 -4.14 -4.58
CA GLU A 532 37.71 -4.85 -4.90
C GLU A 532 38.93 -3.92 -4.84
N GLN A 533 38.82 -2.71 -5.41
CA GLN A 533 39.87 -1.68 -5.37
C GLN A 533 40.29 -1.31 -3.94
N ARG A 534 39.36 -1.32 -2.97
CA ARG A 534 39.65 -1.05 -1.55
C ARG A 534 40.23 -2.29 -0.87
N ALA A 535 39.69 -3.49 -1.13
CA ALA A 535 40.21 -4.75 -0.59
C ALA A 535 41.64 -5.08 -1.08
N ALA A 536 42.04 -4.54 -2.24
CA ALA A 536 43.41 -4.60 -2.72
C ALA A 536 44.41 -3.89 -1.79
N VAL A 537 44.00 -2.84 -1.05
CA VAL A 537 44.89 -2.02 -0.20
C VAL A 537 44.66 -2.18 1.31
N VAL A 538 43.43 -2.44 1.77
CA VAL A 538 43.10 -2.67 3.20
C VAL A 538 42.42 -4.04 3.42
N ASP A 539 42.46 -4.56 4.65
CA ASP A 539 41.63 -5.71 5.02
C ASP A 539 40.28 -5.22 5.58
N PHE A 540 39.22 -6.01 5.43
CA PHE A 540 37.88 -5.67 5.93
C PHE A 540 37.43 -6.59 7.07
N THR A 541 36.59 -6.07 7.97
CA THR A 541 35.86 -6.88 8.94
C THR A 541 34.72 -7.66 8.29
N ASN A 542 34.07 -8.52 9.07
CA ASN A 542 32.74 -9.02 8.72
C ASN A 542 31.78 -7.83 8.46
N CYS A 543 30.85 -8.01 7.53
CA CYS A 543 29.92 -6.97 7.08
C CYS A 543 28.88 -6.60 8.16
N LEU A 544 28.69 -5.31 8.39
CA LEU A 544 27.66 -4.75 9.28
C LEU A 544 26.24 -4.84 8.68
N GLY A 545 26.15 -4.96 7.36
CA GLY A 545 24.91 -5.11 6.59
C GLY A 545 25.15 -4.95 5.08
N PHE A 546 24.09 -5.07 4.29
CA PHE A 546 24.05 -4.60 2.90
C PHE A 546 23.19 -3.35 2.78
N SER A 547 23.36 -2.63 1.68
CA SER A 547 22.48 -1.58 1.20
C SER A 547 22.43 -1.63 -0.33
N ASN A 548 21.24 -1.46 -0.89
CA ASN A 548 21.01 -1.27 -2.32
C ASN A 548 20.99 0.24 -2.64
N ILE A 549 20.74 0.60 -3.91
CA ILE A 549 20.47 1.99 -4.28
C ILE A 549 18.98 2.27 -4.04
N GLY A 550 18.67 3.29 -3.26
CA GLY A 550 17.31 3.78 -3.05
C GLY A 550 16.98 4.94 -3.99
N ILE A 551 15.72 4.99 -4.42
CA ILE A 551 15.17 6.07 -5.24
C ILE A 551 14.15 6.86 -4.42
N ILE A 552 14.48 8.10 -4.05
CA ILE A 552 13.54 8.99 -3.36
C ILE A 552 12.66 9.66 -4.40
N THR A 553 11.36 9.44 -4.27
CA THR A 553 10.33 9.74 -5.28
C THR A 553 9.13 10.41 -4.61
N GLY A 554 8.47 11.34 -5.30
CA GLY A 554 7.26 11.98 -4.79
C GLY A 554 6.09 10.99 -4.73
N VAL A 555 5.15 11.17 -3.79
CA VAL A 555 3.92 10.35 -3.73
C VAL A 555 2.75 11.13 -4.31
N ILE A 556 2.28 10.72 -5.48
CA ILE A 556 1.05 11.24 -6.08
C ILE A 556 -0.14 10.44 -5.54
N SER A 557 -1.02 11.08 -4.78
CA SER A 557 -2.37 10.55 -4.59
C SER A 557 -3.13 10.61 -5.91
N SER A 558 -3.74 9.50 -6.34
CA SER A 558 -4.64 9.49 -7.51
C SER A 558 -5.59 10.69 -7.48
N ASP A 559 -5.64 11.43 -8.59
CA ASP A 559 -5.99 12.85 -8.56
C ASP A 559 -7.46 13.06 -8.16
N ARG A 560 -7.67 13.82 -7.08
CA ARG A 560 -9.02 14.09 -6.54
C ARG A 560 -9.68 15.25 -7.28
N ASN A 561 -9.77 15.06 -8.60
CA ASN A 561 -10.62 15.88 -9.45
C ASN A 561 -12.07 15.75 -8.95
N VAL A 562 -12.63 16.87 -8.50
CA VAL A 562 -13.97 16.99 -7.94
C VAL A 562 -15.08 16.58 -8.93
N PHE A 563 -14.74 16.51 -10.23
CA PHE A 563 -15.59 16.03 -11.33
C PHE A 563 -15.17 14.64 -11.85
N LEU A 564 -14.59 13.77 -11.01
CA LEU A 564 -14.10 12.43 -11.39
C LEU A 564 -15.10 11.63 -12.25
N TYR A 565 -16.38 11.67 -11.89
CA TYR A 565 -17.48 11.01 -12.60
C TYR A 565 -17.70 11.54 -14.03
N ALA A 566 -17.35 12.80 -14.33
CA ALA A 566 -17.42 13.33 -15.69
C ALA A 566 -16.28 12.80 -16.57
N ASN A 567 -15.13 12.47 -15.97
CA ASN A 567 -13.97 11.91 -16.67
C ASN A 567 -14.10 10.41 -16.97
N VAL A 568 -15.10 9.73 -16.40
CA VAL A 568 -15.40 8.29 -16.64
C VAL A 568 -15.63 7.99 -18.12
N PHE A 569 -16.27 8.93 -18.83
CA PHE A 569 -16.42 8.88 -20.27
C PHE A 569 -15.68 10.07 -20.90
N SER A 570 -14.99 9.82 -22.01
CA SER A 570 -14.39 10.91 -22.78
C SER A 570 -15.46 11.87 -23.33
N TRP A 571 -15.11 13.14 -23.54
CA TRP A 571 -16.04 14.14 -24.10
C TRP A 571 -16.68 13.71 -25.42
N LYS A 572 -15.97 12.88 -26.22
CA LYS A 572 -16.48 12.29 -27.47
C LYS A 572 -17.69 11.37 -27.22
N VAL A 573 -17.65 10.59 -26.14
CA VAL A 573 -18.74 9.68 -25.72
C VAL A 573 -19.92 10.48 -25.19
N TRP A 574 -19.69 11.49 -24.33
CA TRP A 574 -20.74 12.41 -23.88
C TRP A 574 -21.45 13.12 -25.05
N PHE A 575 -20.69 13.57 -26.05
CA PHE A 575 -21.24 14.18 -27.25
C PHE A 575 -22.04 13.19 -28.10
N SER A 576 -21.54 11.95 -28.28
CA SER A 576 -22.26 10.91 -29.03
C SER A 576 -23.59 10.50 -28.37
N LEU A 577 -23.63 10.46 -27.03
CA LEU A 577 -24.86 10.23 -26.27
C LEU A 577 -25.88 11.36 -26.51
N LEU A 578 -25.46 12.62 -26.41
CA LEU A 578 -26.33 13.77 -26.69
C LEU A 578 -26.86 13.73 -28.14
N LEU A 579 -26.00 13.45 -29.11
CA LEU A 579 -26.39 13.31 -30.52
C LEU A 579 -27.41 12.18 -30.72
N ALA A 580 -27.25 11.04 -30.02
CA ALA A 580 -28.18 9.92 -30.06
C ALA A 580 -29.57 10.29 -29.51
N ILE A 581 -29.66 11.06 -28.42
CA ILE A 581 -30.94 11.54 -27.86
C ILE A 581 -31.66 12.45 -28.86
N VAL A 582 -30.94 13.36 -29.52
CA VAL A 582 -31.53 14.23 -30.56
C VAL A 582 -31.99 13.40 -31.77
N GLY A 583 -31.16 12.47 -32.24
CA GLY A 583 -31.47 11.58 -33.36
C GLY A 583 -32.74 10.73 -33.12
N ILE A 584 -32.85 10.07 -31.96
CA ILE A 584 -34.04 9.27 -31.66
C ILE A 584 -35.30 10.13 -31.45
N SER A 585 -35.15 11.36 -30.95
CA SER A 585 -36.27 12.30 -30.80
C SER A 585 -36.83 12.74 -32.16
N LEU A 586 -35.95 12.98 -33.15
CA LEU A 586 -36.34 13.25 -34.53
C LEU A 586 -37.07 12.06 -35.19
N VAL A 587 -36.61 10.83 -34.94
CA VAL A 587 -37.29 9.62 -35.46
C VAL A 587 -38.65 9.40 -34.79
N ALA A 588 -38.79 9.70 -33.50
CA ALA A 588 -40.09 9.65 -32.80
C ALA A 588 -41.05 10.74 -33.30
N GLU A 589 -40.56 11.95 -33.57
CA GLU A 589 -41.34 13.01 -34.23
C GLU A 589 -41.79 12.58 -35.64
N LEU A 590 -40.91 11.96 -36.43
CA LEU A 590 -41.26 11.43 -37.76
C LEU A 590 -42.38 10.37 -37.66
N ILE A 591 -42.28 9.44 -36.71
CA ILE A 591 -43.33 8.43 -36.47
C ILE A 591 -44.65 9.09 -36.05
N PHE A 592 -44.63 10.13 -35.21
CA PHE A 592 -45.83 10.87 -34.83
C PHE A 592 -46.46 11.58 -36.04
N ASN A 593 -45.66 12.35 -36.79
CA ASN A 593 -46.13 13.11 -37.95
C ASN A 593 -46.73 12.20 -39.05
N VAL A 594 -46.17 10.98 -39.24
CA VAL A 594 -46.71 9.98 -40.18
C VAL A 594 -47.97 9.28 -39.65
N SER A 595 -48.08 9.04 -38.34
CA SER A 595 -49.18 8.22 -37.76
C SER A 595 -50.36 9.00 -37.17
N VAL A 596 -50.25 10.33 -37.05
CA VAL A 596 -51.27 11.27 -36.53
C VAL A 596 -51.51 12.44 -37.50
N GLY A 597 -51.19 12.24 -38.80
CA GLY A 597 -51.14 13.29 -39.82
C GLY A 597 -52.42 14.14 -39.92
N GLY A 598 -52.24 15.46 -40.00
CA GLY A 598 -53.31 16.45 -40.18
C GLY A 598 -53.46 17.47 -39.04
N TRP A 599 -52.93 17.19 -37.85
CA TRP A 599 -53.00 18.11 -36.72
C TRP A 599 -51.93 19.22 -36.79
N LYS A 600 -52.33 20.47 -36.53
CA LYS A 600 -51.41 21.62 -36.44
C LYS A 600 -50.77 21.68 -35.05
N HIS A 601 -49.49 21.32 -34.96
CA HIS A 601 -48.67 21.40 -33.75
C HIS A 601 -47.33 22.11 -34.01
N ASN A 602 -46.74 22.70 -32.98
CA ASN A 602 -45.41 23.29 -33.07
C ASN A 602 -44.35 22.18 -33.01
N GLN A 603 -43.73 21.84 -34.15
CA GLN A 603 -42.70 20.80 -34.29
C GLN A 603 -41.61 20.89 -33.21
N VAL A 604 -41.05 22.10 -32.98
CA VAL A 604 -40.04 22.34 -31.93
C VAL A 604 -40.52 21.89 -30.53
N SER A 605 -41.80 22.09 -30.19
CA SER A 605 -42.35 21.63 -28.91
C SER A 605 -42.56 20.11 -28.86
N LEU A 606 -42.85 19.48 -30.00
CA LEU A 606 -43.00 18.03 -30.12
C LEU A 606 -41.63 17.34 -29.95
N LEU A 607 -40.60 17.84 -30.66
CA LEU A 607 -39.20 17.43 -30.53
C LEU A 607 -38.71 17.56 -29.08
N VAL A 608 -38.94 18.69 -28.43
CA VAL A 608 -38.54 18.92 -27.02
C VAL A 608 -39.25 17.94 -26.07
N ASN A 609 -40.52 17.60 -26.31
CA ASN A 609 -41.21 16.59 -25.50
C ASN A 609 -40.63 15.18 -25.69
N TYR A 610 -40.23 14.80 -26.92
CA TYR A 610 -39.54 13.52 -27.14
C TYR A 610 -38.11 13.50 -26.58
N PHE A 611 -37.38 14.61 -26.67
CA PHE A 611 -36.07 14.76 -26.04
C PHE A 611 -36.16 14.50 -24.53
N TRP A 612 -37.13 15.11 -23.83
CA TRP A 612 -37.35 14.86 -22.41
C TRP A 612 -37.81 13.43 -22.10
N PHE A 613 -38.56 12.78 -22.99
CA PHE A 613 -38.97 11.38 -22.84
C PHE A 613 -37.77 10.41 -22.93
N PHE A 614 -36.91 10.55 -23.94
CA PHE A 614 -35.73 9.68 -24.09
C PHE A 614 -34.63 10.00 -23.07
N TRP A 615 -34.48 11.26 -22.67
CA TRP A 615 -33.59 11.69 -21.59
C TRP A 615 -33.93 11.03 -20.26
N ARG A 616 -35.22 10.90 -19.92
CA ARG A 616 -35.68 10.19 -18.70
C ARG A 616 -35.18 8.74 -18.65
N TYR A 617 -35.37 8.00 -19.74
CA TYR A 617 -34.87 6.61 -19.83
C TYR A 617 -33.35 6.51 -19.72
N LEU A 618 -32.59 7.44 -20.32
CA LEU A 618 -31.13 7.45 -20.17
C LEU A 618 -30.66 7.73 -18.73
N VAL A 619 -31.46 8.45 -17.94
CA VAL A 619 -31.24 8.71 -16.51
C VAL A 619 -31.80 7.57 -15.62
N GLY A 620 -32.26 6.45 -16.21
CA GLY A 620 -32.81 5.31 -15.48
C GLY A 620 -34.20 5.57 -14.87
N ARG A 621 -34.99 6.46 -15.48
CA ARG A 621 -36.37 6.78 -15.08
C ARG A 621 -37.37 6.41 -16.18
N ASP A 622 -38.62 6.26 -15.77
CA ASP A 622 -39.74 6.05 -16.67
C ASP A 622 -39.99 7.28 -17.57
N GLY A 623 -40.56 7.03 -18.75
CA GLY A 623 -40.90 8.09 -19.71
C GLY A 623 -41.99 9.07 -19.23
N GLY A 624 -42.61 8.82 -18.07
CA GLY A 624 -43.81 9.51 -17.61
C GLY A 624 -45.09 8.92 -18.19
N SER A 625 -46.21 9.62 -17.94
CA SER A 625 -47.55 9.11 -18.29
C SER A 625 -47.73 8.89 -19.80
N THR A 626 -48.05 7.65 -20.17
CA THR A 626 -48.42 7.23 -21.53
C THR A 626 -49.65 7.95 -22.07
N ASN A 627 -50.47 8.51 -21.18
CA ASN A 627 -51.69 9.26 -21.53
C ASN A 627 -51.38 10.71 -21.96
N HIS A 628 -50.11 11.12 -22.05
CA HIS A 628 -49.74 12.42 -22.60
C HIS A 628 -50.02 12.47 -24.11
N TRP A 629 -50.47 13.62 -24.61
CA TRP A 629 -51.00 13.77 -25.98
C TRP A 629 -50.01 13.41 -27.09
N THR A 630 -48.70 13.52 -26.86
CA THR A 630 -47.66 13.08 -27.80
C THR A 630 -47.54 11.55 -27.87
N LEU A 631 -47.66 10.87 -26.72
CA LEU A 631 -47.42 9.43 -26.60
C LEU A 631 -48.66 8.60 -26.91
N ILE A 632 -49.85 9.05 -26.53
CA ILE A 632 -51.09 8.26 -26.54
C ILE A 632 -51.42 7.68 -27.92
N TYR A 633 -51.12 8.39 -29.00
CA TYR A 633 -51.36 7.95 -30.39
C TYR A 633 -50.28 7.02 -30.96
N ILE A 634 -49.06 7.04 -30.41
CA ILE A 634 -47.90 6.29 -30.93
C ILE A 634 -47.49 5.08 -30.06
N TRP A 635 -47.89 5.05 -28.79
CA TRP A 635 -47.52 4.02 -27.81
C TRP A 635 -47.86 2.57 -28.23
N HIS A 636 -48.89 2.42 -29.07
CA HIS A 636 -49.35 1.13 -29.60
C HIS A 636 -48.79 0.81 -31.00
N ARG A 637 -48.04 1.72 -31.65
CA ARG A 637 -47.46 1.51 -32.97
C ARG A 637 -46.20 0.64 -32.87
N GLN A 638 -46.08 -0.37 -33.72
CA GLN A 638 -44.95 -1.31 -33.72
C GLN A 638 -43.61 -0.60 -33.98
N SER A 639 -43.57 0.37 -34.90
CA SER A 639 -42.38 1.18 -35.18
C SER A 639 -41.85 1.92 -33.95
N PHE A 640 -42.73 2.56 -33.17
CA PHE A 640 -42.34 3.24 -31.92
C PHE A 640 -41.86 2.26 -30.85
N ARG A 641 -42.49 1.07 -30.75
CA ARG A 641 -42.06 0.02 -29.80
C ARG A 641 -40.70 -0.56 -30.16
N ILE A 642 -40.41 -0.77 -31.45
CA ILE A 642 -39.08 -1.20 -31.92
C ILE A 642 -38.04 -0.11 -31.60
N LEU A 643 -38.34 1.16 -31.93
CA LEU A 643 -37.48 2.31 -31.61
C LEU A 643 -37.17 2.42 -30.11
N LEU A 644 -38.18 2.27 -29.25
CA LEU A 644 -38.03 2.27 -27.80
C LEU A 644 -37.22 1.07 -27.30
N SER A 645 -37.42 -0.12 -27.86
CA SER A 645 -36.61 -1.31 -27.51
C SER A 645 -35.13 -1.14 -27.87
N ALA A 646 -34.83 -0.55 -29.03
CA ALA A 646 -33.48 -0.22 -29.46
C ALA A 646 -32.82 0.85 -28.56
N TRP A 647 -33.58 1.83 -28.07
CA TRP A 647 -33.09 2.81 -27.08
C TRP A 647 -32.68 2.14 -25.77
N LEU A 648 -33.57 1.29 -25.24
CA LEU A 648 -33.39 0.63 -23.95
C LEU A 648 -32.23 -0.36 -23.99
N LEU A 649 -32.17 -1.24 -25.00
CA LEU A 649 -31.12 -2.25 -25.15
C LEU A 649 -29.76 -1.65 -25.54
N GLY A 650 -29.76 -0.62 -26.39
CA GLY A 650 -28.54 0.02 -26.88
C GLY A 650 -28.03 1.09 -25.90
N PRO A 651 -28.21 2.39 -26.18
CA PRO A 651 -27.58 3.47 -25.39
C PRO A 651 -27.88 3.43 -23.90
N VAL A 652 -29.11 3.10 -23.48
CA VAL A 652 -29.49 3.19 -22.06
C VAL A 652 -28.78 2.12 -21.22
N ILE A 653 -28.96 0.83 -21.52
CA ILE A 653 -28.35 -0.26 -20.75
C ILE A 653 -26.82 -0.22 -20.84
N THR A 654 -26.25 -0.03 -22.04
CA THR A 654 -24.79 -0.04 -22.21
C THR A 654 -24.12 1.16 -21.54
N ALA A 655 -24.65 2.39 -21.68
CA ALA A 655 -24.03 3.54 -21.04
C ALA A 655 -24.17 3.48 -19.52
N LEU A 656 -25.34 3.12 -18.97
CA LEU A 656 -25.53 3.05 -17.52
C LEU A 656 -24.66 1.98 -16.87
N LEU A 657 -24.60 0.76 -17.42
CA LEU A 657 -23.79 -0.32 -16.84
C LEU A 657 -22.29 -0.04 -16.96
N CYS A 658 -21.81 0.46 -18.10
CA CYS A 658 -20.40 0.82 -18.26
C CYS A 658 -19.99 2.00 -17.37
N PHE A 659 -20.86 3.00 -17.21
CA PHE A 659 -20.64 4.15 -16.31
C PHE A 659 -20.56 3.70 -14.85
N GLN A 660 -21.52 2.87 -14.40
CA GLN A 660 -21.50 2.27 -13.06
C GLN A 660 -20.23 1.44 -12.83
N GLY A 661 -19.90 0.51 -13.74
CA GLY A 661 -18.71 -0.35 -13.62
C GLY A 661 -17.39 0.42 -13.55
N SER A 662 -17.26 1.47 -14.35
CA SER A 662 -16.06 2.32 -14.37
C SER A 662 -15.97 3.22 -13.13
N ILE A 663 -17.10 3.66 -12.58
CA ILE A 663 -17.16 4.33 -11.27
C ILE A 663 -16.75 3.36 -10.15
N VAL A 664 -17.27 2.13 -10.15
CA VAL A 664 -16.92 1.08 -9.17
C VAL A 664 -15.40 0.85 -9.15
N SER A 665 -14.78 0.60 -10.31
CA SER A 665 -13.35 0.30 -10.40
C SER A 665 -12.47 1.49 -9.99
N THR A 666 -12.87 2.72 -10.33
CA THR A 666 -12.08 3.92 -10.01
C THR A 666 -12.13 4.27 -8.52
N PHE A 667 -13.29 4.11 -7.86
CA PHE A 667 -13.39 4.32 -6.40
C PHE A 667 -12.95 3.10 -5.56
N ALA A 668 -12.80 1.91 -6.15
CA ALA A 668 -12.33 0.72 -5.44
C ALA A 668 -10.89 0.85 -4.91
N VAL A 669 -10.01 1.55 -5.64
CA VAL A 669 -8.58 1.57 -5.34
C VAL A 669 -8.03 3.01 -5.30
N THR A 670 -7.95 3.58 -4.10
CA THR A 670 -7.23 4.86 -3.87
C THR A 670 -5.72 4.62 -3.91
N LYS A 671 -5.17 4.36 -5.10
CA LYS A 671 -3.73 4.19 -5.31
C LYS A 671 -3.00 5.49 -4.95
N LEU A 672 -2.26 5.46 -3.85
CA LEU A 672 -1.03 6.25 -3.74
C LEU A 672 -0.05 5.59 -4.71
N ARG A 673 0.59 6.37 -5.58
CA ARG A 673 1.65 5.86 -6.47
C ARG A 673 2.89 6.75 -6.33
N PRO A 674 4.10 6.18 -6.41
CA PRO A 674 5.28 6.98 -6.61
C PRO A 674 5.21 7.72 -7.96
N VAL A 675 5.93 8.83 -8.09
CA VAL A 675 6.08 9.58 -9.36
C VAL A 675 6.81 8.72 -10.40
N ILE A 676 7.80 7.97 -9.93
CA ILE A 676 8.61 6.95 -10.61
C ILE A 676 8.86 5.82 -9.60
N ALA A 677 8.67 4.56 -10.01
CA ALA A 677 9.09 3.39 -9.26
C ALA A 677 10.48 2.87 -9.69
N ASP A 678 10.68 2.65 -10.99
CA ASP A 678 11.82 1.91 -11.54
C ASP A 678 12.79 2.77 -12.38
N LEU A 679 14.01 2.27 -12.59
CA LEU A 679 15.02 2.90 -13.45
C LEU A 679 14.58 2.99 -14.92
N ASP A 680 13.81 2.02 -15.40
CA ASP A 680 13.29 2.01 -16.77
C ASP A 680 12.28 3.14 -16.98
N GLU A 681 11.35 3.33 -16.03
CA GLU A 681 10.37 4.43 -16.04
C GLU A 681 11.06 5.82 -15.92
N LEU A 682 12.17 5.90 -15.21
CA LEU A 682 13.04 7.09 -15.14
C LEU A 682 13.79 7.35 -16.46
N SER A 683 14.13 6.30 -17.21
CA SER A 683 14.76 6.39 -18.52
C SER A 683 13.78 7.00 -19.54
N GLU A 684 12.53 6.50 -19.59
CA GLU A 684 11.47 6.99 -20.47
C GLU A 684 11.04 8.43 -20.13
N LYS A 685 10.89 8.75 -18.84
CA LYS A 685 10.46 10.09 -18.38
C LYS A 685 11.62 11.08 -18.40
N THR A 686 11.89 11.63 -19.58
CA THR A 686 12.86 12.73 -19.80
C THR A 686 12.54 14.01 -19.01
N ASN A 687 11.25 14.28 -18.75
CA ASN A 687 10.78 15.46 -18.01
C ASN A 687 11.17 15.49 -16.51
N ILE A 688 11.72 14.40 -15.95
CA ILE A 688 12.11 14.31 -14.55
C ILE A 688 13.64 14.25 -14.44
N ILE A 689 14.20 15.04 -13.53
CA ILE A 689 15.64 15.22 -13.39
C ILE A 689 16.20 14.26 -12.32
N PRO A 690 17.04 13.27 -12.70
CA PRO A 690 17.71 12.40 -11.74
C PRO A 690 18.93 13.11 -11.12
N VAL A 691 18.98 13.13 -9.80
CA VAL A 691 20.02 13.75 -8.98
C VAL A 691 20.74 12.66 -8.19
N THR A 692 22.07 12.77 -8.06
CA THR A 692 22.86 11.95 -7.13
C THR A 692 24.06 12.73 -6.60
N SER A 693 24.79 12.16 -5.64
CA SER A 693 25.90 12.80 -4.95
C SER A 693 27.27 12.46 -5.54
N LYS A 694 28.13 13.47 -5.71
CA LYS A 694 29.51 13.30 -6.19
C LYS A 694 30.37 12.50 -5.20
N GLY A 695 31.19 11.59 -5.71
CA GLY A 695 32.08 10.72 -4.90
C GLY A 695 31.40 9.54 -4.21
N SER A 696 30.12 9.30 -4.47
CA SER A 696 29.32 8.25 -3.83
C SER A 696 29.48 6.88 -4.47
N ALA A 697 29.05 5.82 -3.77
CA ALA A 697 28.95 4.48 -4.33
C ALA A 697 28.03 4.45 -5.58
N VAL A 698 26.92 5.19 -5.57
CA VAL A 698 26.00 5.34 -6.70
C VAL A 698 26.73 5.80 -7.97
N GLN A 699 27.63 6.79 -7.86
CA GLN A 699 28.44 7.23 -9.00
C GLN A 699 29.37 6.13 -9.52
N ILE A 700 29.97 5.32 -8.64
CA ILE A 700 30.83 4.20 -9.06
C ILE A 700 30.01 3.13 -9.79
N CYS A 701 28.84 2.77 -9.26
CA CYS A 701 27.90 1.82 -9.83
C CYS A 701 27.44 2.20 -11.25
N PHE A 702 26.99 3.45 -11.44
CA PHE A 702 26.53 3.91 -12.74
C PHE A 702 27.67 4.15 -13.75
N LYS A 703 28.88 4.49 -13.30
CA LYS A 703 30.07 4.52 -14.18
C LYS A 703 30.56 3.13 -14.61
N ALA A 704 30.28 2.09 -13.83
CA ALA A 704 30.59 0.70 -14.17
C ALA A 704 29.49 0.00 -15.02
N SER A 705 28.32 0.62 -15.20
CA SER A 705 27.17 -0.01 -15.86
C SER A 705 26.93 0.54 -17.27
N GLU A 706 27.42 -0.16 -18.29
CA GLU A 706 27.25 0.19 -19.70
C GLU A 706 25.77 0.44 -20.06
N SER A 707 24.88 -0.45 -19.59
CA SER A 707 23.43 -0.41 -19.83
C SER A 707 22.71 0.84 -19.31
N HIS A 708 23.32 1.59 -18.38
CA HIS A 708 22.73 2.81 -17.79
C HIS A 708 23.55 4.07 -18.11
N SER A 709 24.46 4.00 -19.09
CA SER A 709 25.39 5.08 -19.43
C SER A 709 24.70 6.38 -19.88
N GLU A 710 23.50 6.32 -20.46
CA GLU A 710 22.71 7.52 -20.79
C GLU A 710 22.05 8.15 -19.57
N LEU A 711 21.54 7.33 -18.63
CA LEU A 711 21.05 7.81 -17.34
C LEU A 711 22.20 8.43 -16.52
N TRP A 712 23.40 7.84 -16.59
CA TRP A 712 24.60 8.44 -15.99
C TRP A 712 24.88 9.84 -16.54
N LYS A 713 24.83 10.07 -17.86
CA LYS A 713 25.01 11.42 -18.44
C LYS A 713 23.98 12.42 -17.92
N ARG A 714 22.70 12.02 -17.76
CA ARG A 714 21.65 12.86 -17.14
C ARG A 714 22.00 13.20 -15.67
N MET A 715 22.54 12.24 -14.91
CA MET A 715 22.94 12.44 -13.52
C MET A 715 24.24 13.23 -13.34
N GLU A 716 25.25 13.06 -14.20
CA GLU A 716 26.57 13.71 -14.05
C GLU A 716 26.42 15.25 -14.09
N ASN A 717 25.64 15.76 -15.04
CA ASN A 717 25.31 17.19 -15.16
C ASN A 717 24.54 17.75 -13.96
N ASN A 718 23.72 16.94 -13.29
CA ASN A 718 22.86 17.34 -12.17
C ASN A 718 23.40 16.88 -10.79
N SER A 719 24.67 16.44 -10.72
CA SER A 719 25.22 15.83 -9.52
C SER A 719 25.62 16.87 -8.45
N ILE A 720 25.04 16.72 -7.25
CA ILE A 720 25.20 17.67 -6.14
C ILE A 720 26.39 17.33 -5.25
N ALA A 721 26.94 18.36 -4.61
CA ALA A 721 27.80 18.19 -3.44
C ALA A 721 26.91 17.92 -2.21
N PHE A 722 27.27 16.95 -1.36
CA PHE A 722 26.43 16.56 -0.24
C PHE A 722 26.54 17.54 0.93
N LYS A 723 25.79 18.65 0.85
CA LYS A 723 25.56 19.61 1.92
C LYS A 723 24.09 19.53 2.38
N PRO A 724 23.78 19.66 3.68
CA PRO A 724 22.39 19.59 4.18
C PRO A 724 21.43 20.52 3.45
N GLU A 725 21.87 21.75 3.14
CA GLU A 725 21.11 22.78 2.41
C GLU A 725 20.65 22.30 1.02
N ALA A 726 21.57 21.73 0.24
CA ALA A 726 21.30 21.26 -1.12
C ALA A 726 20.43 20.00 -1.15
N VAL A 727 20.49 19.19 -0.09
CA VAL A 727 19.69 17.97 0.07
C VAL A 727 18.24 18.32 0.40
N GLU A 728 18.02 19.26 1.32
CA GLU A 728 16.71 19.82 1.65
C GLU A 728 16.06 20.47 0.41
N GLU A 729 16.79 21.32 -0.33
CA GLU A 729 16.29 21.90 -1.58
C GLU A 729 15.91 20.83 -2.62
N THR A 730 16.68 19.72 -2.69
CA THR A 730 16.40 18.60 -3.58
C THR A 730 15.14 17.84 -3.15
N ILE A 731 14.96 17.54 -1.87
CA ILE A 731 13.75 16.85 -1.35
C ILE A 731 12.49 17.68 -1.65
N GLN A 732 12.55 19.01 -1.53
CA GLN A 732 11.44 19.90 -1.89
C GLN A 732 11.14 19.95 -3.40
N LYS A 733 12.07 19.56 -4.27
CA LYS A 733 11.85 19.37 -5.72
C LYS A 733 11.31 17.97 -6.05
N VAL A 734 11.64 16.96 -5.22
CA VAL A 734 11.09 15.60 -5.28
C VAL A 734 9.63 15.57 -4.82
N GLU A 735 9.26 16.28 -3.74
CA GLU A 735 7.85 16.45 -3.31
C GLU A 735 6.98 17.07 -4.43
N LYS A 736 7.55 17.97 -5.24
CA LYS A 736 6.89 18.58 -6.42
C LYS A 736 6.86 17.67 -7.66
N GLY A 737 7.43 16.46 -7.58
CA GLY A 737 7.46 15.49 -8.69
C GLY A 737 8.34 15.89 -9.88
N THR A 738 9.25 16.85 -9.73
CA THR A 738 10.11 17.36 -10.82
C THR A 738 11.50 16.73 -10.85
N HIS A 739 11.97 16.26 -9.71
CA HIS A 739 13.30 15.67 -9.53
C HIS A 739 13.14 14.33 -8.81
N VAL A 740 14.18 13.50 -8.89
CA VAL A 740 14.32 12.23 -8.17
C VAL A 740 15.73 12.16 -7.61
N LEU A 741 15.90 11.69 -6.37
CA LEU A 741 17.22 11.56 -5.72
C LEU A 741 17.61 10.08 -5.58
N LEU A 742 18.69 9.68 -6.27
CA LEU A 742 19.28 8.35 -6.18
C LEU A 742 20.44 8.36 -5.19
N ILE A 743 20.34 7.57 -4.13
CA ILE A 743 21.32 7.50 -3.04
C ILE A 743 21.37 6.08 -2.43
N ASP A 744 22.22 5.83 -1.45
CA ASP A 744 22.20 4.62 -0.63
C ASP A 744 20.81 4.40 0.00
N TYR A 745 20.23 3.19 -0.09
CA TYR A 745 18.85 2.93 0.35
C TYR A 745 18.65 3.18 1.85
N VAL A 746 19.57 2.72 2.69
CA VAL A 746 19.51 2.94 4.15
C VAL A 746 19.62 4.43 4.49
N TYR A 747 20.39 5.21 3.72
CA TYR A 747 20.42 6.67 3.83
C TYR A 747 19.13 7.33 3.33
N ALA A 748 18.55 6.86 2.22
CA ALA A 748 17.28 7.36 1.71
C ALA A 748 16.14 7.24 2.74
N LEU A 749 16.06 6.08 3.43
CA LEU A 749 15.13 5.86 4.54
C LEU A 749 15.33 6.87 5.68
N HIS A 750 16.58 7.20 6.03
CA HIS A 750 16.88 8.21 7.05
C HIS A 750 16.47 9.63 6.61
N LEU A 751 16.80 10.03 5.37
CA LEU A 751 16.45 11.35 4.84
C LEU A 751 14.94 11.57 4.83
N VAL A 752 14.16 10.57 4.40
CA VAL A 752 12.70 10.64 4.46
C VAL A 752 12.18 10.57 5.90
N SER A 753 12.78 9.75 6.78
CA SER A 753 12.41 9.71 8.20
C SER A 753 12.55 11.06 8.91
N ASP A 754 13.65 11.80 8.66
CA ASP A 754 13.86 13.12 9.27
C ASP A 754 12.98 14.20 8.60
N TYR A 755 12.76 14.14 7.29
CA TYR A 755 11.75 14.98 6.62
C TYR A 755 10.34 14.77 7.20
N VAL A 756 9.92 13.50 7.41
CA VAL A 756 8.63 13.16 8.04
C VAL A 756 8.58 13.66 9.49
N LYS A 757 9.67 13.52 10.25
CA LYS A 757 9.79 14.01 11.64
C LYS A 757 9.65 15.54 11.73
N ARG A 758 10.23 16.28 10.77
CA ARG A 758 10.16 17.76 10.70
C ARG A 758 8.80 18.28 10.22
N THR A 759 8.19 17.62 9.23
CA THR A 759 7.01 18.15 8.51
C THR A 759 5.68 17.51 8.90
N GLY A 760 5.70 16.29 9.44
CA GLY A 760 4.51 15.46 9.67
C GLY A 760 3.86 14.91 8.39
N ARG A 761 4.54 14.94 7.23
CA ARG A 761 3.97 14.60 5.92
C ARG A 761 4.59 13.38 5.26
N CYS A 762 3.75 12.45 4.82
CA CYS A 762 4.12 11.31 3.97
C CYS A 762 3.96 11.65 2.47
N SER A 763 4.60 12.74 1.99
CA SER A 763 4.51 13.23 0.61
C SER A 763 5.64 12.74 -0.31
N VAL A 764 6.65 12.07 0.25
CA VAL A 764 7.76 11.42 -0.45
C VAL A 764 7.95 9.99 0.08
N GLN A 765 8.42 9.10 -0.77
CA GLN A 765 8.61 7.67 -0.52
C GLN A 765 9.98 7.22 -1.06
N VAL A 766 10.47 6.09 -0.56
CA VAL A 766 11.71 5.44 -1.02
C VAL A 766 11.35 4.05 -1.55
N GLU A 767 11.62 3.82 -2.84
CA GLU A 767 11.65 2.46 -3.39
C GLU A 767 13.09 1.91 -3.34
N GLU A 768 13.23 0.59 -3.27
CA GLU A 768 14.52 -0.10 -3.29
C GLU A 768 14.82 -0.61 -4.70
N LEU A 769 15.85 -0.06 -5.34
CA LEU A 769 16.28 -0.52 -6.66
C LEU A 769 17.20 -1.74 -6.49
N ASN A 770 16.91 -2.84 -7.18
CA ASN A 770 17.71 -4.08 -7.17
C ASN A 770 19.08 -3.96 -7.89
N PHE A 771 19.61 -2.73 -8.01
CA PHE A 771 20.81 -2.36 -8.74
C PHE A 771 21.97 -2.02 -7.78
N CYS A 772 23.15 -2.60 -8.06
CA CYS A 772 24.42 -2.35 -7.35
C CYS A 772 24.42 -2.55 -5.82
N GLN A 773 23.99 -3.73 -5.39
CA GLN A 773 24.03 -4.16 -3.99
C GLN A 773 25.45 -4.07 -3.40
N SER A 774 25.57 -3.37 -2.28
CA SER A 774 26.83 -3.02 -1.63
C SER A 774 26.86 -3.47 -0.18
N PHE A 775 27.90 -4.18 0.26
CA PHE A 775 28.08 -4.50 1.68
C PHE A 775 28.91 -3.44 2.40
N ILE A 776 28.52 -3.21 3.65
CA ILE A 776 29.04 -2.16 4.52
C ILE A 776 29.91 -2.82 5.59
N ALA A 777 31.17 -2.42 5.70
CA ALA A 777 32.14 -3.03 6.64
C ALA A 777 33.08 -1.98 7.25
N LEU A 778 33.80 -2.36 8.30
CA LEU A 778 34.93 -1.56 8.81
C LEU A 778 36.20 -1.99 8.08
N ALA A 779 37.02 -1.03 7.67
CA ALA A 779 38.36 -1.30 7.16
C ALA A 779 39.36 -1.31 8.33
N VAL A 780 40.28 -2.26 8.30
CA VAL A 780 41.39 -2.38 9.26
C VAL A 780 42.72 -2.37 8.52
N GLN A 781 43.74 -1.81 9.18
CA GLN A 781 45.08 -1.71 8.62
C GLN A 781 45.68 -3.11 8.38
N LYS A 782 46.29 -3.38 7.23
CA LYS A 782 46.90 -4.70 6.93
C LYS A 782 48.00 -5.14 7.89
N SER A 783 48.57 -4.22 8.67
CA SER A 783 49.56 -4.51 9.73
C SER A 783 48.92 -4.93 11.07
N THR A 784 47.60 -4.81 11.23
CA THR A 784 46.90 -5.19 12.46
C THR A 784 46.98 -6.71 12.67
N SER A 785 47.28 -7.14 13.90
CA SER A 785 47.37 -8.58 14.21
C SER A 785 46.05 -9.30 13.89
N ALA A 786 46.14 -10.39 13.12
CA ALA A 786 45.00 -11.24 12.78
C ALA A 786 44.24 -11.76 14.03
N LYS A 787 44.93 -11.90 15.17
CA LYS A 787 44.31 -12.25 16.46
C LYS A 787 43.33 -11.18 16.97
N THR A 788 43.59 -9.90 16.69
CA THR A 788 42.72 -8.77 17.02
C THR A 788 41.56 -8.67 16.03
N VAL A 789 41.84 -8.76 14.72
CA VAL A 789 40.80 -8.75 13.67
C VAL A 789 39.80 -9.90 13.88
N LYS A 790 40.28 -11.11 14.21
CA LYS A 790 39.43 -12.26 14.52
C LYS A 790 38.53 -12.05 15.75
N LYS A 791 39.03 -11.38 16.81
CA LYS A 791 38.22 -10.99 17.97
C LYS A 791 37.10 -10.02 17.59
N ILE A 792 37.43 -8.97 16.82
CA ILE A 792 36.48 -7.98 16.34
C ILE A 792 35.41 -8.65 15.46
N ASN A 793 35.81 -9.46 14.48
CA ASN A 793 34.87 -10.18 13.61
C ASN A 793 33.95 -11.13 14.39
N SER A 794 34.45 -11.80 15.43
CA SER A 794 33.62 -12.66 16.29
C SER A 794 32.54 -11.88 17.06
N LYS A 795 32.85 -10.68 17.58
CA LYS A 795 31.87 -9.86 18.30
C LYS A 795 30.95 -9.05 17.38
N LEU A 796 31.41 -8.61 16.21
CA LEU A 796 30.53 -8.10 15.15
C LEU A 796 29.51 -9.16 14.71
N THR A 797 29.96 -10.41 14.53
CA THR A 797 29.11 -11.56 14.19
C THR A 797 27.99 -11.78 15.22
N TYR A 798 28.28 -11.65 16.52
CA TYR A 798 27.27 -11.67 17.58
C TYR A 798 26.30 -10.47 17.51
N ILE A 799 26.82 -9.25 17.34
CA ILE A 799 26.03 -8.01 17.25
C ILE A 799 24.98 -8.09 16.11
N ILE A 800 25.37 -8.68 14.97
CA ILE A 800 24.51 -8.90 13.80
C ILE A 800 23.42 -9.95 14.10
N GLN A 801 23.78 -11.11 14.64
CA GLN A 801 22.82 -12.17 14.99
C GLN A 801 21.76 -11.71 16.01
N ALA A 802 22.19 -10.93 17.00
CA ALA A 802 21.31 -10.31 17.99
C ALA A 802 20.45 -9.16 17.42
N LYS A 803 20.50 -8.90 16.09
CA LYS A 803 19.87 -7.78 15.40
C LYS A 803 20.09 -6.42 16.08
N LEU A 804 21.26 -6.21 16.70
CA LEU A 804 21.56 -4.95 17.37
C LEU A 804 21.74 -3.83 16.35
N THR A 805 22.46 -4.08 15.24
CA THR A 805 22.51 -3.18 14.08
C THR A 805 21.12 -2.77 13.61
N ASP A 806 20.23 -3.74 13.42
CA ASP A 806 18.88 -3.52 12.90
C ASP A 806 18.01 -2.78 13.91
N ARG A 807 18.16 -3.07 15.20
CA ARG A 807 17.48 -2.36 16.30
C ARG A 807 17.94 -0.91 16.40
N TRP A 808 19.23 -0.64 16.22
CA TRP A 808 19.79 0.70 16.18
C TRP A 808 19.36 1.46 14.92
N MET A 809 19.32 0.79 13.76
CA MET A 809 18.78 1.31 12.50
C MET A 809 17.29 1.65 12.59
N ASN A 810 16.47 0.73 13.12
CA ASN A 810 15.04 0.91 13.29
C ASN A 810 14.70 2.19 14.07
N ARG A 811 15.46 2.53 15.12
CA ARG A 811 15.31 3.80 15.89
C ARG A 811 15.39 5.05 15.02
N VAL A 812 16.11 4.99 13.89
CA VAL A 812 16.38 6.14 13.02
C VAL A 812 15.32 6.29 11.92
N TYR A 813 14.67 5.20 11.49
CA TYR A 813 13.59 5.23 10.49
C TYR A 813 12.19 4.84 11.01
N THR A 814 11.95 4.82 12.33
CA THR A 814 10.60 4.67 12.93
C THR A 814 9.57 5.65 12.37
N ASN A 815 9.97 6.88 12.04
CA ASN A 815 9.05 7.89 11.51
C ASN A 815 8.64 7.57 10.07
N TYR A 816 9.54 6.97 9.28
CA TYR A 816 9.21 6.46 7.95
C TYR A 816 8.28 5.25 8.03
N THR A 817 8.49 4.32 8.96
CA THR A 817 7.60 3.14 9.10
C THR A 817 6.19 3.49 9.56
N HIS A 818 5.93 4.70 10.08
CA HIS A 818 4.58 5.22 10.25
C HIS A 818 3.88 5.56 8.91
N CYS A 819 4.64 5.98 7.90
CA CYS A 819 4.12 6.23 6.55
C CYS A 819 3.98 4.94 5.73
N THR A 820 4.92 3.99 5.86
CA THR A 820 4.97 2.75 5.05
C THR A 820 4.39 1.51 5.71
N ARG A 821 4.03 1.54 7.01
CA ARG A 821 3.11 0.54 7.58
C ARG A 821 1.85 0.51 6.71
N GLN A 822 1.65 -0.61 5.99
CA GLN A 822 0.48 -0.79 5.14
C GLN A 822 -0.78 -0.59 5.98
N GLN A 823 -1.47 0.54 5.79
CA GLN A 823 -2.83 0.71 6.31
C GLN A 823 -3.68 -0.30 5.55
N PRO A 824 -4.10 -1.43 6.17
CA PRO A 824 -4.54 -2.62 5.45
C PRO A 824 -5.71 -2.25 4.56
N GLU A 825 -5.53 -2.34 3.23
CA GLU A 825 -6.17 -1.48 2.23
C GLU A 825 -7.65 -1.18 2.53
N ARG A 826 -7.90 -0.12 3.29
CA ARG A 826 -9.27 0.31 3.59
C ARG A 826 -9.76 1.11 2.41
N SER A 827 -10.87 0.68 1.82
CA SER A 827 -11.77 1.56 1.08
C SER A 827 -12.11 2.72 2.02
N LYS A 828 -11.40 3.86 1.84
CA LYS A 828 -11.60 5.03 2.69
C LYS A 828 -13.00 5.55 2.40
N PRO A 829 -13.88 5.67 3.41
CA PRO A 829 -15.29 6.03 3.18
C PRO A 829 -15.34 7.42 2.53
N LEU A 830 -16.14 7.56 1.48
CA LEU A 830 -16.11 8.76 0.64
C LEU A 830 -16.36 10.02 1.49
N ASN A 831 -15.51 11.02 1.27
CA ASN A 831 -15.55 12.28 1.99
C ASN A 831 -16.29 13.33 1.15
N ILE A 832 -16.76 14.40 1.79
CA ILE A 832 -17.58 15.41 1.13
C ILE A 832 -16.88 16.10 -0.06
N LYS A 833 -15.54 16.18 -0.03
CA LYS A 833 -14.72 16.69 -1.15
C LYS A 833 -14.78 15.79 -2.40
N ASP A 834 -14.93 14.49 -2.21
CA ASP A 834 -14.85 13.50 -3.29
C ASP A 834 -16.18 13.41 -4.08
N ILE A 835 -17.28 13.96 -3.53
CA ILE A 835 -18.63 14.03 -4.13
C ILE A 835 -19.03 15.49 -4.44
N LEU A 836 -18.17 16.47 -4.11
CA LEU A 836 -18.50 17.90 -4.15
C LEU A 836 -18.98 18.40 -5.53
N GLY A 837 -18.50 17.83 -6.64
CA GLY A 837 -18.88 18.24 -7.99
C GLY A 837 -20.37 18.05 -8.27
N GLY A 838 -20.97 16.97 -7.77
CA GLY A 838 -22.41 16.71 -7.91
C GLY A 838 -23.25 17.79 -7.23
N PHE A 839 -22.79 18.29 -6.08
CA PHE A 839 -23.42 19.41 -5.37
C PHE A 839 -23.19 20.77 -6.07
N VAL A 840 -22.04 20.97 -6.71
CA VAL A 840 -21.77 22.18 -7.52
C VAL A 840 -22.67 22.23 -8.76
N ILE A 841 -22.80 21.13 -9.51
CA ILE A 841 -23.71 21.03 -10.66
C ILE A 841 -25.17 21.25 -10.22
N TRP A 842 -25.58 20.65 -9.10
CA TRP A 842 -26.91 20.85 -8.51
C TRP A 842 -27.19 22.31 -8.15
N GLY A 843 -26.23 22.99 -7.51
CA GLY A 843 -26.33 24.41 -7.16
C GLY A 843 -26.46 25.32 -8.38
N ILE A 844 -25.67 25.07 -9.44
CA ILE A 844 -25.79 25.76 -10.72
C ILE A 844 -27.18 25.54 -11.34
N GLY A 845 -27.69 24.30 -11.30
CA GLY A 845 -29.03 23.96 -11.77
C GLY A 845 -30.15 24.74 -11.06
N ILE A 846 -30.05 24.93 -9.74
CA ILE A 846 -31.00 25.75 -8.97
C ILE A 846 -30.93 27.23 -9.35
N VAL A 847 -29.72 27.78 -9.53
CA VAL A 847 -29.55 29.19 -9.94
C VAL A 847 -30.15 29.41 -11.34
N VAL A 848 -29.85 28.55 -12.30
CA VAL A 848 -30.41 28.62 -13.66
C VAL A 848 -31.94 28.45 -13.63
N SER A 849 -32.47 27.48 -12.88
CA SER A 849 -33.92 27.31 -12.68
C SER A 849 -34.60 28.55 -12.13
N SER A 850 -33.94 29.25 -11.20
CA SER A 850 -34.49 30.45 -10.55
C SER A 850 -34.49 31.65 -11.50
N LEU A 851 -33.45 31.78 -12.33
CA LEU A 851 -33.38 32.82 -13.37
C LEU A 851 -34.42 32.59 -14.47
N VAL A 852 -34.64 31.35 -14.91
CA VAL A 852 -35.71 31.01 -15.87
C VAL A 852 -37.09 31.31 -15.27
N LEU A 853 -37.36 30.91 -14.02
CA LEU A 853 -38.61 31.26 -13.34
C LEU A 853 -38.84 32.77 -13.24
N MET A 854 -37.78 33.56 -13.03
CA MET A 854 -37.89 35.03 -13.03
C MET A 854 -38.23 35.59 -14.42
N THR A 855 -37.73 35.01 -15.51
CA THR A 855 -38.12 35.43 -16.86
C THR A 855 -39.54 34.98 -17.23
N GLU A 856 -39.98 33.78 -16.83
CA GLU A 856 -41.38 33.33 -16.92
C GLU A 856 -42.33 34.30 -16.20
N ILE A 857 -42.01 34.70 -14.97
CA ILE A 857 -42.80 35.63 -14.16
C ILE A 857 -42.85 37.02 -14.84
N PHE A 858 -41.73 37.51 -15.35
CA PHE A 858 -41.67 38.79 -16.05
C PHE A 858 -42.47 38.79 -17.36
N GLN A 859 -42.31 37.75 -18.19
CA GLN A 859 -43.05 37.59 -19.45
C GLN A 859 -44.56 37.45 -19.21
N SER A 860 -44.97 36.56 -18.31
CA SER A 860 -46.40 36.35 -17.99
C SER A 860 -47.03 37.58 -17.32
N THR A 861 -46.28 38.37 -16.55
CA THR A 861 -46.75 39.66 -16.02
C THR A 861 -46.89 40.71 -17.13
N ARG A 862 -45.93 40.79 -18.05
CA ARG A 862 -46.00 41.65 -19.24
C ARG A 862 -47.22 41.31 -20.10
N GLU A 863 -47.49 40.02 -20.34
CA GLU A 863 -48.68 39.57 -21.07
C GLU A 863 -49.99 39.93 -20.35
N ARG A 864 -50.09 39.69 -19.04
CA ARG A 864 -51.28 40.04 -18.25
C ARG A 864 -51.55 41.54 -18.32
N ASN A 865 -50.51 42.37 -18.24
CA ASN A 865 -50.62 43.82 -18.38
C ASN A 865 -51.01 44.25 -19.81
N PHE A 866 -50.52 43.54 -20.84
CA PHE A 866 -50.92 43.79 -22.23
C PHE A 866 -52.39 43.40 -22.49
N LYS A 867 -52.84 42.25 -21.97
CA LYS A 867 -54.25 41.81 -22.01
C LYS A 867 -55.16 42.76 -21.22
N LYS A 868 -54.75 43.26 -20.04
CA LYS A 868 -55.47 44.32 -19.32
C LYS A 868 -55.61 45.60 -20.15
N ARG A 869 -54.53 46.06 -20.82
CA ARG A 869 -54.58 47.24 -21.70
C ARG A 869 -55.50 47.06 -22.92
N LYS A 870 -55.62 45.85 -23.47
CA LYS A 870 -56.56 45.55 -24.57
C LYS A 870 -58.03 45.48 -24.16
N ASN A 871 -58.34 45.38 -22.86
CA ASN A 871 -59.69 45.19 -22.36
C ASN A 871 -60.33 46.46 -21.74
N LEU A 872 -59.76 47.65 -21.97
CA LEU A 872 -60.50 48.89 -21.72
C LEU A 872 -61.52 49.09 -22.86
N PRO A 873 -62.81 49.33 -22.57
CA PRO A 873 -63.82 49.59 -23.60
C PRO A 873 -63.58 50.94 -24.27
N ALA A 874 -63.66 50.99 -25.60
CA ALA A 874 -63.56 52.23 -26.35
C ALA A 874 -64.78 53.14 -26.11
N LEU A 875 -64.56 54.44 -25.92
CA LEU A 875 -65.65 55.41 -25.96
C LEU A 875 -66.27 55.44 -27.37
N LYS A 876 -67.58 55.19 -27.46
CA LYS A 876 -68.35 55.45 -28.67
C LYS A 876 -68.57 56.96 -28.83
N THR A 877 -67.85 57.57 -29.76
CA THR A 877 -68.14 58.93 -30.21
C THR A 877 -68.60 58.89 -31.66
N THR A 878 -69.90 59.00 -31.88
CA THR A 878 -70.46 59.26 -33.23
C THR A 878 -71.77 60.04 -33.06
N SER A 879 -71.92 61.07 -33.87
CA SER A 879 -72.90 62.16 -33.76
C SER A 879 -74.36 61.73 -33.77
N LYS A 880 -75.20 62.50 -33.07
CA LYS A 880 -76.63 62.60 -33.40
C LYS A 880 -76.78 63.18 -34.82
N VAL A 881 -77.68 62.61 -35.61
CA VAL A 881 -78.40 63.32 -36.66
C VAL A 881 -79.90 63.10 -36.38
N LEU A 882 -80.69 64.15 -36.50
CA LEU A 882 -82.13 64.14 -36.20
C LEU A 882 -82.95 64.12 -37.50
N PHE A 883 -84.09 63.43 -37.47
CA PHE A 883 -85.06 63.42 -38.56
C PHE A 883 -85.73 64.80 -38.74
N SER A 884 -86.00 65.19 -39.99
CA SER A 884 -87.16 66.03 -40.34
C SER A 884 -87.42 66.05 -41.86
N LYS A 885 -88.39 65.25 -42.30
CA LYS A 885 -88.95 65.12 -43.66
C LYS A 885 -88.01 64.57 -44.74
#